data_AF-A0AAD9Q462-F1
#
_entry.id   AF-A0AAD9Q462-F1
#
_cell.length_a   1.000
_cell.length_b   1.000
_cell.length_c   1.000
_cell.angle_alpha   90.00
_cell.angle_beta   90.00
_cell.angle_gamma   90.00
#
_symmetry.space_group_name_H-M   'P 1'
#
loop_
_entity.id
_entity.type
_entity.pdbx_description
1 polymer ?
#
loop_
_entity_poly.entity_id
_entity_poly.type
_entity_poly.pdbx_seq_one_letter_code
_entity_poly.pdbx_strand_id
1 'polypeptide(L)'
;MATVYHPPQNNDLELKKHLFQSLDSALAEFPNAAIAILGDFNKLNPGTLISSFNLKQMPSNTEPYTLLSCLHHKRDCRPANRRSLSTALSKINWTPLYHTAAIDNQFALFSNTLSSVFDTHLPLRTVKHHPKDKPWITADIKNNISKRQKAWSTGNTFKYNFYRNKVRKLCKSARKFFYNSKILNTREPNPKKWWTNIKSISRLSKSEPLSSIFYNGEFKRGSELADLIAESFSNVSNSLLPLQFNKLPISSVPDEYIISPRQVEIELENISLQKATGPDDIPNWISNPKSVDSDLRPISLTPVLSKLLEGFVFRWLLNHIKSSIDHLQFGNIKNCSTTHALIHLTHHWLVELDNPGSIIRCCMIDFSKAFDRIDHNILLHKLQLLNTPPILLNWCADFLYDRYLRVKLGQHKSSWRSIHAGVPQGTKLGPLFFLVMINDLQTTLPLYKYVDDCTVYEIISNSSHNSTLQATIDSINNWTEHNNMCLNVSKAKELRVSFLKDSMAFDNLSSSDTSIETVHDFKLLGVIISSNLTWNAHVNYICTKASKRLYALRVLKRSGAPAKDLIIVYCAFIRPDLEYASPVWHFSLTQSLSDQIEHIQKRALKIAFPEVSYSTSLEMANLPTLYQRREHQCQTLYKSIHQQSDNKLRKLLPIASSHKYNIRNPRTYPLFKCRTDRFKNSFIPKCVSIWDRL
;
A
#
# COMPACT_ATOMS: atom_id res chain seq x y z
N MET A 1 -22.42 -30.76 14.72
CA MET A 1 -22.34 -29.39 15.27
C MET A 1 -23.55 -28.60 14.80
N ALA A 2 -24.36 -28.09 15.71
CA ALA A 2 -25.46 -27.18 15.41
C ALA A 2 -25.32 -25.94 16.31
N THR A 3 -25.59 -24.75 15.77
CA THR A 3 -25.53 -23.50 16.53
C THR A 3 -26.93 -23.15 17.01
N VAL A 4 -27.12 -23.05 18.32
CA VAL A 4 -28.43 -22.70 18.90
C VAL A 4 -28.51 -21.18 19.07
N TYR A 5 -29.47 -20.55 18.38
CA TYR A 5 -29.76 -19.13 18.51
C TYR A 5 -30.99 -18.93 19.39
N HIS A 6 -30.89 -18.08 20.43
CA HIS A 6 -32.02 -17.73 21.30
C HIS A 6 -32.55 -16.33 20.97
N PRO A 7 -33.66 -16.21 20.20
CA PRO A 7 -34.21 -14.92 19.84
C PRO A 7 -34.73 -14.16 21.07
N PRO A 8 -34.77 -12.82 21.06
CA PRO A 8 -35.15 -12.02 22.23
C PRO A 8 -36.58 -12.22 22.75
N GLN A 9 -37.46 -12.88 21.99
CA GLN A 9 -38.90 -12.99 22.25
C GLN A 9 -39.35 -14.41 22.68
N ASN A 10 -38.45 -15.40 22.73
CA ASN A 10 -38.82 -16.80 23.00
C ASN A 10 -38.83 -17.16 24.50
N ASN A 11 -39.60 -18.20 24.83
CA ASN A 11 -39.75 -18.74 26.18
C ASN A 11 -38.55 -19.61 26.57
N ASP A 12 -37.82 -19.21 27.62
CA ASP A 12 -36.65 -19.93 28.16
C ASP A 12 -36.95 -21.40 28.52
N LEU A 13 -38.18 -21.72 28.93
CA LEU A 13 -38.57 -23.05 29.35
C LEU A 13 -38.60 -24.04 28.17
N GLU A 14 -39.11 -23.61 27.02
CA GLU A 14 -39.17 -24.43 25.81
C GLU A 14 -37.77 -24.69 25.26
N LEU A 15 -36.90 -23.67 25.25
CA LEU A 15 -35.51 -23.87 24.82
C LEU A 15 -34.78 -24.85 25.74
N LYS A 16 -34.95 -24.75 27.06
CA LYS A 16 -34.37 -25.71 28.00
C LYS A 16 -34.86 -27.12 27.71
N LYS A 17 -36.18 -27.31 27.57
CA LYS A 17 -36.76 -28.63 27.28
C LYS A 17 -36.21 -29.23 25.99
N HIS A 18 -36.09 -28.42 24.93
CA HIS A 18 -35.50 -28.84 23.67
C HIS A 18 -34.03 -29.24 23.82
N LEU A 19 -33.22 -28.43 24.51
CA LEU A 19 -31.80 -28.74 24.76
C LEU A 19 -31.63 -30.01 25.60
N PHE A 20 -32.45 -30.22 26.63
CA PHE A 20 -32.45 -31.44 27.43
C PHE A 20 -32.76 -32.66 26.56
N GLN A 21 -33.85 -32.63 25.78
CA GLN A 21 -34.24 -33.74 24.90
C GLN A 21 -33.18 -34.03 23.84
N SER A 22 -32.58 -33.00 23.23
CA SER A 22 -31.53 -33.19 22.22
C SER A 22 -30.25 -33.77 22.80
N LEU A 23 -29.87 -33.38 24.02
CA LEU A 23 -28.69 -33.94 24.68
C LEU A 23 -28.92 -35.38 25.15
N ASP A 24 -30.08 -35.68 25.71
CA ASP A 24 -30.45 -37.05 26.09
C ASP A 24 -30.43 -37.98 24.86
N SER A 25 -31.06 -37.58 23.75
CA SER A 25 -31.04 -38.35 22.51
C SER A 25 -29.60 -38.53 21.98
N ALA A 26 -28.79 -37.47 21.98
CA ALA A 26 -27.42 -37.54 21.48
C ALA A 26 -26.50 -38.43 22.34
N LEU A 27 -26.68 -38.43 23.66
CA LEU A 27 -25.92 -39.31 24.57
C LEU A 27 -26.39 -40.76 24.49
N ALA A 28 -27.68 -41.00 24.25
CA ALA A 28 -28.21 -42.34 24.01
C ALA A 28 -27.68 -42.93 22.70
N GLU A 29 -27.58 -42.12 21.65
CA GLU A 29 -27.08 -42.55 20.34
C GLU A 29 -25.55 -42.67 20.29
N PHE A 30 -24.81 -41.82 21.04
CA PHE A 30 -23.35 -41.77 21.03
C PHE A 30 -22.75 -41.69 22.46
N PRO A 31 -22.74 -42.79 23.22
CA PRO A 31 -22.40 -42.79 24.65
C PRO A 31 -20.95 -42.38 24.99
N ASN A 32 -20.03 -42.46 24.03
CA ASN A 32 -18.61 -42.12 24.22
C ASN A 32 -18.17 -40.84 23.48
N ALA A 33 -19.11 -40.10 22.88
CA ALA A 33 -18.77 -38.88 22.13
C ALA A 33 -18.59 -37.67 23.06
N ALA A 34 -17.58 -36.84 22.77
CA ALA A 34 -17.47 -35.53 23.40
C ALA A 34 -18.50 -34.57 22.78
N ILE A 35 -19.45 -34.11 23.59
CA ILE A 35 -20.50 -33.18 23.13
C ILE A 35 -20.09 -31.73 23.43
N ALA A 36 -20.00 -30.92 22.37
CA ALA A 36 -19.76 -29.49 22.47
C ALA A 36 -21.02 -28.72 22.06
N ILE A 37 -21.57 -27.93 23.00
CA ILE A 37 -22.73 -27.08 22.76
C ILE A 37 -22.25 -25.65 22.48
N LEU A 38 -22.60 -25.12 21.31
CA LEU A 38 -22.21 -23.79 20.86
C LEU A 38 -23.46 -22.91 20.63
N GLY A 39 -23.53 -21.75 21.28
CA GLY A 39 -24.67 -20.85 21.18
C GLY A 39 -24.51 -19.58 22.02
N ASP A 40 -25.39 -18.60 21.81
CA ASP A 40 -25.48 -17.39 22.64
C ASP A 40 -26.39 -17.65 23.84
N PHE A 41 -25.80 -18.09 24.95
CA PHE A 41 -26.52 -18.38 26.19
C PHE A 41 -26.54 -17.20 27.17
N ASN A 42 -26.19 -15.98 26.74
CA ASN A 42 -26.07 -14.82 27.65
C ASN A 42 -27.35 -14.47 28.42
N LYS A 43 -28.51 -14.96 27.98
CA LYS A 43 -29.82 -14.75 28.62
C LYS A 43 -30.42 -16.01 29.26
N LEU A 44 -29.94 -17.20 28.91
CA LEU A 44 -30.41 -18.45 29.50
C LEU A 44 -29.66 -18.65 30.82
N ASN A 45 -30.32 -19.12 31.88
CA ASN A 45 -29.63 -19.66 33.06
C ASN A 45 -29.40 -21.17 32.86
N PRO A 46 -28.20 -21.62 32.43
CA PRO A 46 -27.95 -23.02 32.09
C PRO A 46 -27.63 -23.90 33.31
N GLY A 47 -27.72 -23.38 34.53
CA GLY A 47 -27.24 -24.08 35.74
C GLY A 47 -27.74 -25.52 35.87
N THR A 48 -29.03 -25.77 35.63
CA THR A 48 -29.61 -27.12 35.66
C THR A 48 -29.13 -28.01 34.52
N LEU A 49 -28.91 -27.45 33.33
CA LEU A 49 -28.44 -28.20 32.15
C LEU A 49 -26.96 -28.60 32.29
N ILE A 50 -26.16 -27.72 32.88
CA ILE A 50 -24.75 -27.94 33.21
C ILE A 50 -24.62 -29.10 34.21
N SER A 51 -25.42 -29.09 35.28
CA SER A 51 -25.37 -30.13 36.30
C SER A 51 -25.85 -31.49 35.80
N SER A 52 -26.94 -31.54 35.03
CA SER A 52 -27.55 -32.80 34.59
C SER A 52 -26.68 -33.57 33.59
N PHE A 53 -25.91 -32.87 32.75
CA PHE A 53 -25.08 -33.47 31.71
C PHE A 53 -23.57 -33.35 31.98
N ASN A 54 -23.17 -32.97 33.21
CA ASN A 54 -21.76 -32.76 33.60
C ASN A 54 -20.98 -31.84 32.64
N LEU A 55 -21.65 -30.84 32.06
CA LEU A 55 -21.04 -29.96 31.08
C LEU A 55 -20.06 -29.01 31.76
N LYS A 56 -18.87 -28.86 31.20
CA LYS A 56 -17.92 -27.84 31.67
C LYS A 56 -18.10 -26.57 30.84
N GLN A 57 -18.53 -25.48 31.47
CA GLN A 57 -18.52 -24.18 30.80
C GLN A 57 -17.07 -23.80 30.48
N MET A 58 -16.74 -23.70 29.19
CA MET A 58 -15.46 -23.13 28.77
C MET A 58 -15.52 -21.60 28.95
N PRO A 59 -14.80 -21.00 29.90
CA PRO A 59 -14.84 -19.56 30.10
C PRO A 59 -14.02 -18.87 29.01
N SER A 60 -14.59 -17.85 28.38
CA SER A 60 -13.87 -17.01 27.42
C SER A 60 -12.90 -16.01 28.06
N ASN A 61 -12.68 -16.00 29.39
CA ASN A 61 -11.91 -14.94 30.06
C ASN A 61 -11.27 -15.34 31.42
N THR A 62 -10.65 -16.52 31.54
CA THR A 62 -9.78 -16.82 32.70
C THR A 62 -8.35 -17.13 32.27
N GLU A 63 -7.74 -16.20 31.54
CA GLU A 63 -6.40 -15.76 31.93
C GLU A 63 -6.55 -14.34 32.46
N PRO A 64 -5.90 -13.95 33.57
CA PRO A 64 -5.78 -12.53 33.85
C PRO A 64 -5.17 -11.90 32.59
N TYR A 65 -5.79 -10.83 32.08
CA TYR A 65 -5.14 -9.94 31.12
C TYR A 65 -3.88 -9.37 31.78
N THR A 66 -2.83 -10.18 31.90
CA THR A 66 -1.47 -9.70 31.74
C THR A 66 -1.48 -9.17 30.32
N LEU A 67 -1.78 -7.88 30.20
CA LEU A 67 -1.39 -7.08 29.06
C LEU A 67 0.07 -7.43 28.84
N LEU A 68 0.35 -8.37 27.91
CA LEU A 68 1.69 -8.78 27.53
C LEU A 68 2.42 -7.48 27.22
N SER A 69 3.20 -7.05 28.21
CA SER A 69 3.88 -5.80 28.15
C SER A 69 5.01 -6.04 27.19
N CYS A 70 4.94 -5.41 26.03
CA CYS A 70 5.98 -5.59 25.03
C CYS A 70 7.19 -4.79 25.52
N LEU A 71 8.23 -5.51 25.93
CA LEU A 71 9.54 -4.94 26.23
C LEU A 71 10.20 -4.63 24.89
N HIS A 72 10.43 -3.35 24.60
CA HIS A 72 11.18 -2.94 23.41
C HIS A 72 12.49 -2.28 23.84
N HIS A 73 13.56 -2.58 23.11
CA HIS A 73 14.87 -2.01 23.35
C HIS A 73 15.07 -0.82 22.43
N LYS A 74 15.61 0.27 22.96
CA LYS A 74 15.85 1.49 22.19
C LYS A 74 17.06 2.23 22.73
N ARG A 75 17.90 2.76 21.83
CA ARG A 75 19.04 3.60 22.20
C ARG A 75 18.60 4.86 22.96
N ASP A 76 19.36 5.23 23.97
CA ASP A 76 19.10 6.39 24.83
C ASP A 76 19.49 7.72 24.15
N CYS A 77 18.62 8.22 23.28
CA CYS A 77 18.87 9.43 22.47
C CYS A 77 18.54 10.76 23.18
N ARG A 78 18.76 10.87 24.50
CA ARG A 78 18.58 12.13 25.24
C ARG A 78 19.56 13.22 24.72
N PRO A 79 19.22 14.52 24.80
CA PRO A 79 20.06 15.58 24.25
C PRO A 79 21.51 15.56 24.75
N ALA A 80 21.74 15.24 26.04
CA ALA A 80 23.07 15.10 26.61
C ALA A 80 23.88 13.98 25.92
N ASN A 81 23.29 12.81 25.75
CA ASN A 81 23.92 11.68 25.08
C ASN A 81 24.19 11.96 23.59
N ARG A 82 23.32 12.72 22.91
CA ARG A 82 23.58 13.14 21.52
C ARG A 82 24.74 14.11 21.40
N ARG A 83 24.85 15.06 22.34
CA ARG A 83 26.01 15.98 22.39
C ARG A 83 27.28 15.20 22.65
N SER A 84 27.24 14.28 23.61
CA SER A 84 28.36 13.37 23.92
C SER A 84 28.79 12.55 22.70
N LEU A 85 27.83 11.97 21.97
CA LEU A 85 28.09 11.28 20.70
C LEU A 85 28.73 12.20 19.67
N SER A 86 28.20 13.41 19.46
CA SER A 86 28.73 14.36 18.48
C SER A 86 30.20 14.72 18.78
N THR A 87 30.52 14.95 20.05
CA THR A 87 31.90 15.24 20.49
C THR A 87 32.82 14.02 20.34
N ALA A 88 32.31 12.82 20.55
CA ALA A 88 33.08 11.59 20.35
C ALA A 88 33.38 11.36 18.86
N LEU A 89 32.37 11.49 18.00
CA LEU A 89 32.52 11.36 16.54
C LEU A 89 33.53 12.34 15.96
N SER A 90 33.55 13.60 16.43
CA SER A 90 34.49 14.62 15.95
C SER A 90 35.95 14.35 16.35
N LYS A 91 36.19 13.45 17.31
CA LYS A 91 37.53 13.10 17.81
C LYS A 91 38.07 11.79 17.24
N ILE A 92 37.29 11.09 16.41
CA ILE A 92 37.74 9.83 15.81
C ILE A 92 38.85 10.11 14.80
N ASN A 93 39.97 9.42 14.97
CA ASN A 93 41.04 9.42 13.99
C ASN A 93 40.72 8.40 12.88
N TRP A 94 40.39 8.91 11.69
CA TRP A 94 40.09 8.08 10.52
C TRP A 94 41.33 7.75 9.67
N THR A 95 42.52 8.25 9.99
CA THR A 95 43.75 7.95 9.25
C THR A 95 44.00 6.44 9.04
N PRO A 96 43.79 5.56 10.04
CA PRO A 96 43.97 4.11 9.85
C PRO A 96 43.06 3.52 8.76
N LEU A 97 41.89 4.11 8.52
CA LEU A 97 40.96 3.69 7.47
C LEU A 97 41.61 3.78 6.08
N TYR A 98 42.32 4.88 5.80
CA TYR A 98 42.91 5.14 4.49
C TYR A 98 44.16 4.30 4.20
N HIS A 99 44.77 3.71 5.23
CA HIS A 99 45.95 2.85 5.11
C HIS A 99 45.62 1.35 5.21
N THR A 100 44.38 1.00 5.54
CA THR A 100 43.96 -0.40 5.62
C THR A 100 43.83 -0.99 4.22
N ALA A 101 44.50 -2.11 3.98
CA ALA A 101 44.39 -2.88 2.73
C ALA A 101 43.08 -3.68 2.68
N ALA A 102 42.49 -3.77 1.49
CA ALA A 102 41.19 -4.35 1.19
C ALA A 102 39.98 -3.57 1.75
N ILE A 103 38.95 -3.44 0.90
CA ILE A 103 37.74 -2.65 1.18
C ILE A 103 36.94 -3.26 2.34
N ASP A 104 36.89 -4.58 2.47
CA ASP A 104 36.16 -5.25 3.55
C ASP A 104 36.73 -4.92 4.92
N ASN A 105 38.05 -4.85 5.03
CA ASN A 105 38.73 -4.47 6.27
C ASN A 105 38.49 -2.99 6.60
N GLN A 106 38.52 -2.11 5.59
CA GLN A 106 38.16 -0.70 5.76
C GLN A 106 36.73 -0.54 6.28
N PHE A 107 35.77 -1.28 5.70
CA PHE A 107 34.38 -1.25 6.14
C PHE A 107 34.19 -1.84 7.54
N ALA A 108 34.87 -2.93 7.87
CA ALA A 108 34.85 -3.53 9.20
C ALA A 108 35.39 -2.55 10.26
N LEU A 109 36.53 -1.89 9.98
CA LEU A 109 37.08 -0.86 10.86
C LEU A 109 36.11 0.30 11.05
N PHE A 110 35.51 0.80 9.96
CA PHE A 110 34.52 1.87 10.02
C PHE A 110 33.29 1.51 10.85
N SER A 111 32.67 0.37 10.54
CA SER A 111 31.43 -0.09 11.19
C SER A 111 31.64 -0.45 12.66
N ASN A 112 32.74 -1.11 13.01
CA ASN A 112 33.07 -1.46 14.40
C ASN A 112 33.36 -0.20 15.24
N THR A 113 34.12 0.75 14.68
CA THR A 113 34.42 2.02 15.36
C THR A 113 33.13 2.80 15.65
N LEU A 114 32.25 2.94 14.66
CA LEU A 114 30.96 3.58 14.86
C LEU A 114 30.09 2.84 15.87
N SER A 115 30.00 1.51 15.77
CA SER A 115 29.17 0.69 16.66
C SER A 115 29.62 0.83 18.12
N SER A 116 30.93 0.76 18.39
CA SER A 116 31.51 0.99 19.72
C SER A 116 31.16 2.37 20.28
N VAL A 117 31.29 3.42 19.46
CA VAL A 117 30.94 4.79 19.83
C VAL A 117 29.45 4.92 20.11
N PHE A 118 28.60 4.26 19.31
CA PHE A 118 27.16 4.21 19.56
C PHE A 118 26.79 3.47 20.83
N ASP A 119 27.43 2.33 21.13
CA ASP A 119 27.13 1.54 22.33
C ASP A 119 27.58 2.28 23.60
N THR A 120 28.69 2.99 23.52
CA THR A 120 29.23 3.81 24.61
C THR A 120 28.35 5.04 24.88
N HIS A 121 28.03 5.82 23.85
CA HIS A 121 27.36 7.11 24.01
C HIS A 121 25.83 7.06 23.89
N LEU A 122 25.27 6.01 23.28
CA LEU A 122 23.84 5.78 23.10
C LEU A 122 23.44 4.34 23.50
N PRO A 123 23.56 3.97 24.79
CA PRO A 123 23.30 2.60 25.25
C PRO A 123 21.84 2.20 25.02
N LEU A 124 21.62 0.90 24.78
CA LEU A 124 20.29 0.32 24.66
C LEU A 124 19.57 0.32 26.01
N ARG A 125 18.31 0.77 26.01
CA ARG A 125 17.42 0.73 27.17
C ARG A 125 16.17 -0.07 26.88
N THR A 126 15.75 -0.87 27.85
CA THR A 126 14.49 -1.62 27.81
C THR A 126 13.34 -0.73 28.28
N VAL A 127 12.32 -0.59 27.44
CA VAL A 127 11.12 0.20 27.73
C VAL A 127 9.89 -0.70 27.65
N LYS A 128 9.08 -0.69 28.71
CA LYS A 128 7.83 -1.45 28.83
C LYS A 128 6.69 -0.68 28.16
N HIS A 129 5.98 -1.30 27.22
CA HIS A 129 4.84 -0.69 26.53
C HIS A 129 3.60 -1.61 26.58
N HIS A 130 2.42 -1.03 26.77
CA HIS A 130 1.14 -1.75 26.67
C HIS A 130 0.47 -1.41 25.32
N PRO A 131 0.46 -2.34 24.34
CA PRO A 131 0.06 -2.04 22.95
C PRO A 131 -1.37 -1.49 22.79
N LYS A 132 -2.29 -1.90 23.66
CA LYS A 132 -3.72 -1.58 23.59
C LYS A 132 -4.11 -0.31 24.38
N ASP A 133 -3.20 0.22 25.19
CA ASP A 133 -3.48 1.41 25.97
C ASP A 133 -3.45 2.64 25.08
N LYS A 134 -4.59 3.33 25.04
CA LYS A 134 -4.65 4.63 24.38
C LYS A 134 -3.79 5.63 25.15
N PRO A 135 -3.12 6.58 24.48
CA PRO A 135 -2.20 7.53 25.12
C PRO A 135 -2.80 8.34 26.29
N TRP A 136 -4.13 8.47 26.33
CA TRP A 136 -4.87 9.23 27.34
C TRP A 136 -5.52 8.35 28.43
N ILE A 137 -5.28 7.04 28.45
CA ILE A 137 -5.82 6.14 29.49
C ILE A 137 -4.92 6.20 30.72
N THR A 138 -5.48 6.69 31.84
CA THR A 138 -4.80 6.77 33.13
C THR A 138 -5.15 5.57 34.01
N ALA A 139 -4.36 5.34 35.07
CA ALA A 139 -4.63 4.32 36.07
C ALA A 139 -6.03 4.49 36.72
N ASP A 140 -6.46 5.74 36.96
CA ASP A 140 -7.79 6.04 37.48
C ASP A 140 -8.90 5.59 36.50
N ILE A 141 -8.74 5.82 35.20
CA ILE A 141 -9.71 5.33 34.19
C ILE A 141 -9.78 3.79 34.22
N LYS A 142 -8.63 3.11 34.30
CA LYS A 142 -8.58 1.64 34.39
C LYS A 142 -9.30 1.14 35.64
N ASN A 143 -9.06 1.75 36.80
CA ASN A 143 -9.71 1.40 38.05
C ASN A 143 -11.25 1.55 37.96
N ASN A 144 -11.75 2.62 37.34
CA ASN A 144 -13.18 2.81 37.15
C ASN A 144 -13.79 1.83 36.11
N ILE A 145 -13.02 1.40 35.10
CA ILE A 145 -13.42 0.33 34.17
C ILE A 145 -13.56 -1.00 34.93
N SER A 146 -12.60 -1.34 35.78
CA SER A 146 -12.66 -2.56 36.61
C SER A 146 -13.87 -2.54 37.55
N LYS A 147 -14.14 -1.39 38.20
CA LYS A 147 -15.34 -1.21 39.06
C LYS A 147 -16.64 -1.35 38.27
N ARG A 148 -16.70 -0.84 37.04
CA ARG A 148 -17.84 -1.05 36.11
C ARG A 148 -18.03 -2.52 35.77
N GLN A 149 -16.93 -3.22 35.43
CA GLN A 149 -16.98 -4.64 35.04
C GLN A 149 -17.40 -5.53 36.22
N LYS A 150 -16.91 -5.22 37.43
CA LYS A 150 -17.34 -5.89 38.66
C LYS A 150 -18.82 -5.66 38.94
N ALA A 151 -19.32 -4.44 38.76
CA ALA A 151 -20.74 -4.15 38.93
C ALA A 151 -21.64 -4.87 37.91
N TRP A 152 -21.14 -5.05 36.68
CA TRP A 152 -21.82 -5.84 35.65
C TRP A 152 -21.87 -7.33 36.03
N SER A 153 -20.74 -7.90 36.45
CA SER A 153 -20.67 -9.32 36.82
C SER A 153 -21.50 -9.66 38.07
N THR A 154 -21.70 -8.69 38.97
CA THR A 154 -22.54 -8.87 40.16
C THR A 154 -24.01 -8.48 39.93
N GLY A 155 -24.43 -8.19 38.68
CA GLY A 155 -25.82 -7.79 38.37
C GLY A 155 -26.29 -6.47 38.98
N ASN A 156 -25.38 -5.62 39.49
CA ASN A 156 -25.76 -4.38 40.17
C ASN A 156 -25.92 -3.23 39.16
N THR A 157 -27.13 -3.08 38.65
CA THR A 157 -27.49 -2.11 37.60
C THR A 157 -27.20 -0.65 38.00
N PHE A 158 -27.41 -0.28 39.26
CA PHE A 158 -27.16 1.08 39.74
C PHE A 158 -25.66 1.41 39.72
N LYS A 159 -24.82 0.56 40.31
CA LYS A 159 -23.35 0.74 40.29
C LYS A 159 -22.81 0.66 38.87
N TYR A 160 -23.36 -0.21 38.02
CA TYR A 160 -22.97 -0.29 36.61
C TYR A 160 -23.24 1.02 35.88
N ASN A 161 -24.45 1.57 35.98
CA ASN A 161 -24.82 2.83 35.34
C ASN A 161 -23.98 4.01 35.84
N PHE A 162 -23.74 4.08 37.16
CA PHE A 162 -22.86 5.07 37.77
C PHE A 162 -21.44 5.00 37.19
N TYR A 163 -20.79 3.84 37.25
CA TYR A 163 -19.42 3.68 36.75
C TYR A 163 -19.33 3.78 35.22
N ARG A 164 -20.36 3.37 34.47
CA ARG A 164 -20.45 3.61 33.01
C ARG A 164 -20.40 5.10 32.69
N ASN A 165 -21.20 5.90 33.39
CA ASN A 165 -21.24 7.36 33.20
C ASN A 165 -19.95 8.03 33.67
N LYS A 166 -19.38 7.61 34.81
CA LYS A 166 -18.11 8.10 35.33
C LYS A 166 -16.95 7.81 34.38
N VAL A 167 -16.82 6.57 33.90
CA VAL A 167 -15.82 6.19 32.88
C VAL A 167 -15.99 7.01 31.60
N ARG A 168 -17.23 7.25 31.15
CA ARG A 168 -17.50 8.08 29.96
C ARG A 168 -17.02 9.53 30.16
N LYS A 169 -17.30 10.14 31.31
CA LYS A 169 -16.84 11.51 31.66
C LYS A 169 -15.32 11.58 31.74
N LEU A 170 -14.68 10.67 32.47
CA LEU A 170 -13.21 10.61 32.60
C LEU A 170 -12.53 10.41 31.24
N CYS A 171 -13.01 9.48 30.42
CA CYS A 171 -12.49 9.29 29.07
C CYS A 171 -12.65 10.52 28.18
N LYS A 172 -13.76 11.27 28.30
CA LYS A 172 -13.99 12.50 27.53
C LYS A 172 -13.00 13.58 27.96
N SER A 173 -12.83 13.80 29.27
CA SER A 173 -11.90 14.78 29.83
C SER A 173 -10.44 14.46 29.48
N ALA A 174 -10.01 13.21 29.69
CA ALA A 174 -8.65 12.79 29.38
C ALA A 174 -8.30 12.90 27.90
N ARG A 175 -9.24 12.61 26.99
CA ARG A 175 -9.05 12.84 25.54
C ARG A 175 -8.87 14.31 25.21
N LYS A 176 -9.72 15.18 25.77
CA LYS A 176 -9.65 16.64 25.57
C LYS A 176 -8.32 17.19 26.10
N PHE A 177 -7.93 16.80 27.30
CA PHE A 177 -6.65 17.18 27.89
C PHE A 177 -5.47 16.70 27.04
N PHE A 178 -5.47 15.44 26.60
CA PHE A 178 -4.41 14.89 25.75
C PHE A 178 -4.31 15.62 24.40
N TYR A 179 -5.45 15.92 23.76
CA TYR A 179 -5.46 16.71 22.54
C TYR A 179 -4.85 18.09 22.77
N ASN A 180 -5.30 18.79 23.81
CA ASN A 180 -4.86 20.16 24.08
C ASN A 180 -3.38 20.24 24.49
N SER A 181 -2.90 19.31 25.31
CA SER A 181 -1.54 19.35 25.89
C SER A 181 -0.47 18.69 25.02
N LYS A 182 -0.82 17.67 24.22
CA LYS A 182 0.17 16.85 23.49
C LYS A 182 0.02 16.90 21.97
N ILE A 183 -1.09 17.39 21.43
CA ILE A 183 -1.35 17.41 19.97
C ILE A 183 -1.34 18.82 19.41
N LEU A 184 -2.09 19.76 19.99
CA LEU A 184 -2.18 21.15 19.49
C LEU A 184 -0.78 21.76 19.23
N ASN A 185 0.12 21.65 20.21
CA ASN A 185 1.46 22.25 20.14
C ASN A 185 2.48 21.45 19.32
N THR A 186 2.10 20.31 18.74
CA THR A 186 3.03 19.48 17.93
C THR A 186 2.87 19.66 16.44
N ARG A 187 1.86 20.42 15.99
CA ARG A 187 1.48 20.58 14.59
C ARG A 187 2.58 21.20 13.73
N GLU A 188 3.09 22.37 14.12
CA GLU A 188 4.12 23.10 13.38
C GLU A 188 5.53 22.54 13.60
N PRO A 189 5.98 22.23 14.83
CA PRO A 189 7.34 21.74 15.03
C PRO A 189 7.53 20.25 14.64
N ASN A 190 6.45 19.46 14.52
CA ASN A 190 6.54 18.04 14.14
C ASN A 190 5.24 17.46 13.53
N PRO A 191 4.93 17.76 12.25
CA PRO A 191 3.71 17.29 11.58
C PRO A 191 3.51 15.76 11.61
N LYS A 192 4.60 14.98 11.56
CA LYS A 192 4.56 13.51 11.61
C LYS A 192 4.10 12.99 12.98
N LYS A 193 4.61 13.57 14.06
CA LYS A 193 4.18 13.25 15.43
C LYS A 193 2.73 13.65 15.64
N TRP A 194 2.33 14.82 15.15
CA TRP A 194 0.94 15.25 15.14
C TRP A 194 0.04 14.21 14.45
N TRP A 195 0.38 13.77 13.24
CA TRP A 195 -0.39 12.77 12.49
C TRP A 195 -0.45 11.40 13.17
N THR A 196 0.65 10.97 13.81
CA THR A 196 0.70 9.73 14.58
C THR A 196 -0.27 9.77 15.77
N ASN A 197 -0.31 10.90 16.48
CA ASN A 197 -1.24 11.10 17.57
C ASN A 197 -2.69 11.14 17.08
N ILE A 198 -2.96 11.78 15.93
CA ILE A 198 -4.28 11.78 15.28
C ILE A 198 -4.73 10.35 14.98
N LYS A 199 -3.87 9.51 14.38
CA LYS A 199 -4.19 8.09 14.10
C LYS A 199 -4.54 7.30 15.37
N SER A 200 -3.81 7.53 16.46
CA SER A 200 -4.06 6.88 17.75
C SER A 200 -5.42 7.25 18.35
N ILE A 201 -5.86 8.50 18.18
CA ILE A 201 -7.15 8.99 18.67
C ILE A 201 -8.30 8.47 17.81
N SER A 202 -8.15 8.56 16.50
CA SER A 202 -9.19 8.34 15.51
C SER A 202 -9.48 6.86 15.21
N ARG A 203 -8.85 5.92 15.94
CA ARG A 203 -8.93 4.47 15.71
C ARG A 203 -8.51 4.08 14.28
N LEU A 204 -7.65 4.88 13.65
CA LEU A 204 -7.11 4.58 12.33
C LEU A 204 -5.92 3.59 12.41
N SER A 205 -5.36 3.33 13.59
CA SER A 205 -4.37 2.27 13.79
C SER A 205 -5.07 0.92 14.05
N LYS A 206 -4.97 0.00 13.08
CA LYS A 206 -5.45 -1.40 13.18
C LYS A 206 -4.31 -2.40 13.27
N SER A 207 -3.22 -1.98 13.90
CA SER A 207 -1.98 -2.72 13.95
C SER A 207 -1.92 -3.48 15.28
N GLU A 208 -2.23 -4.79 15.27
CA GLU A 208 -1.87 -5.68 16.37
C GLU A 208 -0.59 -6.43 15.94
N PRO A 209 0.50 -6.35 16.72
CA PRO A 209 1.73 -7.05 16.37
C PRO A 209 1.47 -8.55 16.31
N LEU A 210 1.92 -9.17 15.22
CA LEU A 210 1.83 -10.61 15.01
C LEU A 210 2.55 -11.33 16.16
N SER A 211 1.77 -11.98 17.03
CA SER A 211 2.26 -12.68 18.22
C SER A 211 2.24 -14.21 18.07
N SER A 212 1.37 -14.72 17.21
CA SER A 212 1.26 -16.13 16.87
C SER A 212 0.54 -16.36 15.54
N ILE A 213 0.87 -17.44 14.84
CA ILE A 213 0.09 -17.97 13.70
C ILE A 213 -0.25 -19.43 13.98
N PHE A 214 -1.46 -19.87 13.63
CA PHE A 214 -1.82 -21.29 13.62
C PHE A 214 -1.40 -21.90 12.27
N TYR A 215 -0.48 -22.86 12.30
CA TYR A 215 0.07 -23.50 11.11
C TYR A 215 0.32 -24.98 11.39
N ASN A 216 -0.12 -25.86 10.48
CA ASN A 216 -0.03 -27.32 10.59
C ASN A 216 -0.53 -27.89 11.93
N GLY A 217 -1.67 -27.38 12.44
CA GLY A 217 -2.29 -27.89 13.66
C GLY A 217 -1.74 -27.29 14.97
N GLU A 218 -0.72 -26.43 14.91
CA GLU A 218 -0.09 -25.83 16.10
C GLU A 218 0.03 -24.30 16.02
N PHE A 219 0.08 -23.64 17.19
CA PHE A 219 0.39 -22.22 17.27
C PHE A 219 1.89 -21.98 17.31
N LYS A 220 2.45 -21.39 16.24
CA LYS A 220 3.85 -20.97 16.18
C LYS A 220 4.03 -19.56 16.75
N ARG A 221 5.08 -19.36 17.56
CA ARG A 221 5.39 -18.11 18.27
C ARG A 221 6.89 -17.83 18.25
N GLY A 222 7.28 -16.59 18.58
CA GLY A 222 8.68 -16.24 18.83
C GLY A 222 9.62 -16.53 17.63
N SER A 223 10.69 -17.29 17.87
CA SER A 223 11.67 -17.69 16.85
C SER A 223 11.10 -18.65 15.82
N GLU A 224 10.30 -19.64 16.23
CA GLU A 224 9.68 -20.60 15.30
C GLU A 224 8.81 -19.90 14.25
N LEU A 225 8.06 -18.89 14.69
CA LEU A 225 7.28 -18.06 13.78
C LEU A 225 8.18 -17.24 12.84
N ALA A 226 9.32 -16.74 13.33
CA ALA A 226 10.27 -16.01 12.50
C ALA A 226 10.91 -16.93 11.45
N ASP A 227 11.30 -18.15 11.81
CA ASP A 227 11.86 -19.15 10.91
C ASP A 227 10.85 -19.59 9.85
N LEU A 228 9.59 -19.80 10.23
CA LEU A 228 8.51 -20.15 9.29
C LEU A 228 8.26 -19.03 8.28
N ILE A 229 8.26 -17.77 8.72
CA ILE A 229 8.13 -16.63 7.80
C ILE A 229 9.35 -16.57 6.88
N ALA A 230 10.56 -16.74 7.41
CA ALA A 230 11.79 -16.73 6.59
C ALA A 230 11.77 -17.83 5.53
N GLU A 231 11.34 -19.04 5.90
CA GLU A 231 11.16 -20.17 5.00
C GLU A 231 10.16 -19.88 3.88
N SER A 232 9.01 -19.28 4.23
CA SER A 232 7.99 -18.91 3.24
C SER A 232 8.50 -17.92 2.18
N PHE A 233 9.49 -17.09 2.54
CA PHE A 233 10.14 -16.15 1.62
C PHE A 233 11.23 -16.81 0.80
N SER A 234 12.09 -17.64 1.40
CA SER A 234 13.16 -18.34 0.67
C SER A 234 12.63 -19.36 -0.32
N ASN A 235 11.51 -20.04 0.00
CA ASN A 235 10.93 -21.10 -0.85
C ASN A 235 10.55 -20.64 -2.26
N VAL A 236 10.33 -19.34 -2.47
CA VAL A 236 10.06 -18.78 -3.80
C VAL A 236 11.28 -18.89 -4.73
N SER A 237 12.49 -18.92 -4.14
CA SER A 237 13.77 -18.94 -4.86
C SER A 237 14.44 -20.32 -4.91
N ASN A 238 13.99 -21.31 -4.14
CA ASN A 238 14.68 -22.60 -4.01
C ASN A 238 14.78 -23.40 -5.32
N SER A 239 13.86 -23.18 -6.27
CA SER A 239 13.87 -23.85 -7.57
C SER A 239 14.81 -23.19 -8.59
N LEU A 240 15.43 -22.06 -8.24
CA LEU A 240 16.28 -21.27 -9.13
C LEU A 240 17.75 -21.46 -8.75
N LEU A 241 18.61 -21.44 -9.76
CA LEU A 241 20.04 -21.63 -9.56
C LEU A 241 20.67 -20.38 -8.93
N PRO A 242 21.68 -20.54 -8.06
CA PRO A 242 22.50 -19.42 -7.61
C PRO A 242 23.09 -18.64 -8.80
N LEU A 243 23.40 -17.36 -8.57
CA LEU A 243 24.02 -16.52 -9.59
C LEU A 243 25.38 -17.10 -10.03
N GLN A 244 25.52 -17.34 -11.33
CA GLN A 244 26.75 -17.76 -11.99
C GLN A 244 27.24 -16.60 -12.85
N PHE A 245 28.16 -15.79 -12.33
CA PHE A 245 28.69 -14.65 -13.05
C PHE A 245 30.20 -14.51 -12.85
N ASN A 246 30.94 -14.59 -13.96
CA ASN A 246 32.36 -14.31 -13.97
C ASN A 246 32.57 -12.81 -14.13
N LYS A 247 33.31 -12.22 -13.18
CA LYS A 247 33.63 -10.79 -13.19
C LYS A 247 34.27 -10.41 -14.51
N LEU A 248 33.66 -9.46 -15.21
CA LEU A 248 34.15 -8.95 -16.49
C LEU A 248 35.41 -8.09 -16.27
N PRO A 249 36.40 -8.14 -17.17
CA PRO A 249 37.58 -7.30 -17.04
C PRO A 249 37.21 -5.81 -17.18
N ILE A 250 37.82 -4.97 -16.34
CA ILE A 250 37.70 -3.50 -16.39
C ILE A 250 39.12 -2.94 -16.56
N SER A 251 39.38 -2.23 -17.65
CA SER A 251 40.70 -1.65 -17.95
C SER A 251 40.98 -0.39 -17.13
N SER A 252 39.97 0.46 -16.96
CA SER A 252 39.98 1.66 -16.12
C SER A 252 38.55 2.01 -15.73
N VAL A 253 38.38 2.79 -14.66
CA VAL A 253 37.06 3.31 -14.27
C VAL A 253 36.83 4.64 -15.02
N PRO A 254 35.83 4.73 -15.91
CA PRO A 254 35.49 5.99 -16.56
C PRO A 254 35.16 7.11 -15.56
N ASP A 255 35.52 8.36 -15.89
CA ASP A 255 35.32 9.54 -15.03
C ASP A 255 33.86 9.74 -14.60
N GLU A 256 32.90 9.34 -15.46
CA GLU A 256 31.46 9.41 -15.17
C GLU A 256 31.01 8.54 -13.99
N TYR A 257 31.81 7.52 -13.61
CA TYR A 257 31.58 6.64 -12.47
C TYR A 257 32.39 7.01 -11.23
N ILE A 258 33.22 8.07 -11.30
CA ILE A 258 33.98 8.57 -10.15
C ILE A 258 33.05 9.41 -9.27
N ILE A 259 32.93 9.03 -8.00
CA ILE A 259 32.10 9.73 -7.01
C ILE A 259 32.96 10.68 -6.19
N SER A 260 32.66 11.98 -6.29
CA SER A 260 33.30 13.02 -5.46
C SER A 260 32.71 13.10 -4.04
N PRO A 261 33.48 13.56 -3.05
CA PRO A 261 32.97 13.80 -1.68
C PRO A 261 31.73 14.69 -1.64
N ARG A 262 31.67 15.72 -2.48
CA ARG A 262 30.52 16.64 -2.55
C ARG A 262 29.24 15.93 -3.00
N GLN A 263 29.34 14.98 -3.94
CA GLN A 263 28.19 14.18 -4.36
C GLN A 263 27.72 13.23 -3.24
N VAL A 264 28.64 12.69 -2.45
CA VAL A 264 28.31 11.86 -1.28
C VAL A 264 27.54 12.69 -0.24
N GLU A 265 27.99 13.91 0.08
CA GLU A 265 27.28 14.82 0.99
C GLU A 265 25.84 15.09 0.55
N ILE A 266 25.65 15.44 -0.72
CA ILE A 266 24.32 15.70 -1.30
C ILE A 266 23.42 14.45 -1.20
N GLU A 267 23.95 13.25 -1.46
CA GLU A 267 23.17 12.02 -1.32
C GLU A 267 22.81 11.75 0.16
N LEU A 268 23.75 11.95 1.09
CA LEU A 268 23.53 11.77 2.53
C LEU A 268 22.42 12.70 3.06
N GLU A 269 22.39 13.96 2.60
CA GLU A 269 21.32 14.91 2.94
C GLU A 269 19.93 14.43 2.49
N ASN A 270 19.88 13.67 1.39
CA ASN A 270 18.64 13.17 0.79
C ASN A 270 18.20 11.79 1.32
N ILE A 271 19.01 11.12 2.17
CA ILE A 271 18.64 9.82 2.74
C ILE A 271 17.47 9.99 3.71
N SER A 272 16.42 9.18 3.49
CA SER A 272 15.27 9.15 4.41
C SER A 272 15.69 8.63 5.78
N LEU A 273 15.78 9.56 6.73
CA LEU A 273 16.12 9.27 8.13
C LEU A 273 15.10 8.36 8.82
N GLN A 274 13.95 8.05 8.22
CA GLN A 274 12.84 7.38 8.90
C GLN A 274 12.79 5.86 8.69
N LYS A 275 13.67 5.30 7.84
CA LYS A 275 13.73 3.85 7.57
C LYS A 275 14.40 3.11 8.72
N ALA A 276 14.06 1.83 8.91
CA ALA A 276 14.70 0.97 9.90
C ALA A 276 16.17 0.67 9.53
N THR A 277 16.99 0.35 10.53
CA THR A 277 18.42 0.06 10.36
C THR A 277 18.63 -1.19 9.53
N GLY A 278 19.70 -1.21 8.74
CA GLY A 278 20.12 -2.42 8.06
C GLY A 278 20.63 -3.47 9.05
N PRO A 279 21.14 -4.62 8.56
CA PRO A 279 21.77 -5.63 9.40
C PRO A 279 23.02 -5.12 10.14
N ASP A 280 23.58 -3.99 9.70
CA ASP A 280 24.68 -3.24 10.31
C ASP A 280 24.27 -2.51 11.60
N ASP A 281 22.97 -2.46 11.93
CA ASP A 281 22.40 -1.78 13.10
C ASP A 281 22.78 -0.28 13.21
N ILE A 282 23.32 0.30 12.14
CA ILE A 282 23.62 1.73 12.01
C ILE A 282 22.30 2.50 11.83
N PRO A 283 21.92 3.39 12.77
CA PRO A 283 20.70 4.19 12.67
C PRO A 283 20.69 5.07 11.42
N ASN A 284 19.70 4.89 10.51
CA ASN A 284 19.46 5.87 9.43
C ASN A 284 19.09 7.27 9.99
N TRP A 285 18.72 7.35 11.28
CA TRP A 285 18.35 8.57 12.00
C TRP A 285 19.21 8.77 13.23
N ILE A 286 19.56 10.02 13.51
CA ILE A 286 19.66 10.50 14.88
C ILE A 286 18.22 10.92 15.32
N SER A 287 17.55 10.07 16.11
CA SER A 287 16.14 9.95 16.60
C SER A 287 14.98 9.70 15.60
N ASN A 288 13.97 8.82 15.75
CA ASN A 288 13.30 8.02 16.81
C ASN A 288 12.41 6.94 16.09
N PRO A 289 12.00 5.80 16.70
CA PRO A 289 11.38 4.67 15.98
C PRO A 289 9.84 4.69 15.96
N LYS A 290 9.21 3.99 14.99
CA LYS A 290 7.97 3.19 15.18
C LYS A 290 7.50 2.36 13.95
N SER A 291 7.12 1.11 14.28
CA SER A 291 6.09 0.17 13.80
C SER A 291 5.45 0.27 12.41
N VAL A 292 5.30 -0.89 11.76
CA VAL A 292 4.42 -1.14 10.60
C VAL A 292 3.68 -2.47 10.80
N ASP A 293 2.37 -2.48 10.54
CA ASP A 293 1.57 -3.68 10.21
C ASP A 293 0.89 -3.44 8.86
N SER A 294 0.97 -4.43 7.97
CA SER A 294 -0.14 -5.23 7.43
C SER A 294 0.32 -5.91 6.14
N ASP A 295 0.02 -7.20 6.01
CA ASP A 295 0.43 -8.15 4.98
C ASP A 295 1.97 -8.25 4.86
N LEU A 296 2.54 -9.35 5.36
CA LEU A 296 3.98 -9.54 5.44
C LEU A 296 4.60 -9.52 4.04
N ARG A 297 5.15 -8.36 3.67
CA ARG A 297 6.10 -8.20 2.57
C ARG A 297 7.51 -8.13 3.17
N PRO A 298 8.49 -8.88 2.65
CA PRO A 298 9.86 -8.83 3.15
C PRO A 298 10.51 -7.52 2.69
N ILE A 299 10.45 -6.46 3.52
CA ILE A 299 11.20 -5.23 3.24
C ILE A 299 12.63 -5.45 3.70
N SER A 300 13.55 -5.48 2.73
CA SER A 300 14.98 -5.55 3.00
C SER A 300 15.54 -4.17 3.26
N LEU A 301 16.25 -4.05 4.37
CA LEU A 301 16.91 -2.82 4.77
C LEU A 301 18.39 -2.99 4.44
N THR A 302 18.83 -2.40 3.32
CA THR A 302 20.25 -2.38 2.98
C THR A 302 21.04 -1.45 3.92
N PRO A 303 22.33 -1.72 4.16
CA PRO A 303 23.23 -0.81 4.87
C PRO A 303 23.20 0.61 4.29
N VAL A 304 23.50 1.62 5.09
CA VAL A 304 23.43 3.04 4.65
C VAL A 304 24.35 3.31 3.46
N LEU A 305 25.58 2.79 3.49
CA LEU A 305 26.55 2.95 2.39
C LEU A 305 26.07 2.26 1.11
N SER A 306 25.45 1.07 1.22
CA SER A 306 24.80 0.42 0.08
C SER A 306 23.71 1.31 -0.51
N LYS A 307 22.82 1.89 0.30
CA LYS A 307 21.75 2.79 -0.20
C LYS A 307 22.27 4.02 -0.94
N LEU A 308 23.43 4.52 -0.53
CA LEU A 308 24.10 5.64 -1.16
C LEU A 308 24.65 5.22 -2.53
N LEU A 309 25.44 4.15 -2.58
CA LEU A 309 25.98 3.60 -3.83
C LEU A 309 24.89 3.15 -4.80
N GLU A 310 23.85 2.48 -4.31
CA GLU A 310 22.64 2.15 -5.07
C GLU A 310 22.04 3.40 -5.76
N GLY A 311 22.15 4.58 -5.15
CA GLY A 311 21.64 5.83 -5.73
C GLY A 311 22.46 6.35 -6.92
N PHE A 312 23.77 6.16 -6.90
CA PHE A 312 24.65 6.45 -8.04
C PHE A 312 24.41 5.45 -9.16
N VAL A 313 24.50 4.15 -8.83
CA VAL A 313 24.32 3.06 -9.79
C VAL A 313 22.94 3.10 -10.44
N PHE A 314 21.88 3.39 -9.67
CA PHE A 314 20.54 3.58 -10.22
C PHE A 314 20.51 4.67 -11.30
N ARG A 315 21.13 5.84 -11.05
CA ARG A 315 21.15 6.94 -12.01
C ARG A 315 21.92 6.59 -13.26
N TRP A 316 23.10 6.00 -13.09
CA TRP A 316 23.93 5.56 -14.21
C TRP A 316 23.23 4.52 -15.07
N LEU A 317 22.70 3.47 -14.44
CA LEU A 317 22.02 2.38 -15.14
C LEU A 317 20.73 2.86 -15.80
N LEU A 318 19.91 3.66 -15.12
CA LEU A 318 18.69 4.23 -15.72
C LEU A 318 19.02 5.13 -16.92
N ASN A 319 20.06 5.97 -16.80
CA ASN A 319 20.49 6.83 -17.91
C ASN A 319 20.97 6.03 -19.12
N HIS A 320 21.61 4.89 -18.89
CA HIS A 320 22.07 3.97 -19.93
C HIS A 320 20.90 3.30 -20.66
N ILE A 321 19.94 2.73 -19.91
CA ILE A 321 18.86 1.94 -20.53
C ILE A 321 17.67 2.78 -21.02
N LYS A 322 17.56 4.06 -20.65
CA LYS A 322 16.34 4.88 -20.85
C LYS A 322 15.80 4.88 -22.28
N SER A 323 16.68 4.84 -23.29
CA SER A 323 16.31 4.88 -24.71
C SER A 323 15.76 3.56 -25.23
N SER A 324 16.09 2.46 -24.55
CA SER A 324 15.67 1.10 -24.90
C SER A 324 14.41 0.65 -24.15
N ILE A 325 13.87 1.51 -23.28
CA ILE A 325 12.65 1.22 -22.52
C ILE A 325 11.45 1.28 -23.45
N ASP A 326 10.58 0.27 -23.34
CA ASP A 326 9.30 0.22 -24.05
C ASP A 326 8.49 1.52 -23.88
N HIS A 327 8.05 2.09 -25.00
CA HIS A 327 7.20 3.28 -25.03
C HIS A 327 5.89 3.13 -24.24
N LEU A 328 5.33 1.93 -24.10
CA LEU A 328 4.11 1.64 -23.31
C LEU A 328 4.40 1.24 -21.85
N GLN A 329 5.65 1.36 -21.39
CA GLN A 329 6.00 1.27 -19.98
C GLN A 329 5.72 2.60 -19.26
N PHE A 330 4.79 2.62 -18.32
CA PHE A 330 4.46 3.81 -17.51
C PHE A 330 4.96 3.70 -16.07
N GLY A 331 5.25 2.49 -15.59
CA GLY A 331 5.76 2.24 -14.24
C GLY A 331 7.25 2.53 -14.13
N ASN A 332 7.67 3.10 -13.01
CA ASN A 332 9.07 3.47 -12.73
C ASN A 332 9.70 4.45 -13.76
N ILE A 333 8.90 5.10 -14.59
CA ILE A 333 9.37 6.13 -15.53
C ILE A 333 9.16 7.52 -14.94
N LYS A 334 10.20 8.35 -15.02
CA LYS A 334 10.14 9.76 -14.57
C LYS A 334 9.03 10.50 -15.33
N ASN A 335 8.34 11.42 -14.64
CA ASN A 335 7.23 12.20 -15.19
C ASN A 335 6.02 11.37 -15.68
N CYS A 336 5.96 10.07 -15.37
CA CYS A 336 4.82 9.22 -15.65
C CYS A 336 4.08 8.88 -14.35
N SER A 337 2.77 8.64 -14.45
CA SER A 337 1.95 8.20 -13.33
C SER A 337 0.87 7.23 -13.81
N THR A 338 0.20 6.57 -12.87
CA THR A 338 -1.00 5.75 -13.15
C THR A 338 -2.04 6.51 -13.96
N THR A 339 -2.25 7.81 -13.66
CA THR A 339 -3.14 8.69 -14.41
C THR A 339 -2.74 8.81 -15.88
N HIS A 340 -1.42 8.89 -16.19
CA HIS A 340 -0.96 8.95 -17.57
C HIS A 340 -1.26 7.64 -18.31
N ALA A 341 -0.98 6.49 -17.70
CA ALA A 341 -1.27 5.18 -18.28
C ALA A 341 -2.78 5.03 -18.57
N LEU A 342 -3.62 5.38 -17.59
CA LEU A 342 -5.08 5.30 -17.72
C LEU A 342 -5.61 6.22 -18.81
N ILE A 343 -5.17 7.49 -18.88
CA ILE A 343 -5.59 8.42 -19.95
C ILE A 343 -5.17 7.88 -21.31
N HIS A 344 -3.92 7.45 -21.45
CA HIS A 344 -3.43 6.94 -22.73
C HIS A 344 -4.22 5.72 -23.20
N LEU A 345 -4.42 4.73 -22.32
CA LEU A 345 -5.20 3.52 -22.59
C LEU A 345 -6.65 3.85 -22.98
N THR A 346 -7.35 4.58 -22.11
CA THR A 346 -8.78 4.88 -22.31
C THR A 346 -9.03 5.83 -23.48
N HIS A 347 -8.10 6.72 -23.81
CA HIS A 347 -8.21 7.57 -24.99
C HIS A 347 -8.22 6.73 -26.27
N HIS A 348 -7.27 5.79 -26.43
CA HIS A 348 -7.25 4.89 -27.59
C HIS A 348 -8.51 4.04 -27.68
N TRP A 349 -9.00 3.51 -26.56
CA TRP A 349 -10.27 2.78 -26.55
C TRP A 349 -11.44 3.64 -27.00
N LEU A 350 -11.54 4.87 -26.48
CA LEU A 350 -12.65 5.77 -26.79
C LEU A 350 -12.60 6.29 -28.22
N VAL A 351 -11.42 6.49 -28.81
CA VAL A 351 -11.27 6.80 -30.24
C VAL A 351 -11.85 5.66 -31.08
N GLU A 352 -11.50 4.42 -30.78
CA GLU A 352 -11.94 3.26 -31.56
C GLU A 352 -13.41 2.93 -31.34
N LEU A 353 -13.92 3.07 -30.11
CA LEU A 353 -15.33 2.88 -29.76
C LEU A 353 -16.23 4.02 -30.24
N ASP A 354 -15.66 5.10 -30.78
CA ASP A 354 -16.41 6.14 -31.51
C ASP A 354 -16.75 5.66 -32.94
N ASN A 355 -16.09 4.61 -33.44
CA ASN A 355 -16.46 3.91 -34.67
C ASN A 355 -17.56 2.88 -34.39
N PRO A 356 -18.67 2.88 -35.17
CA PRO A 356 -19.72 1.88 -35.03
C PRO A 356 -19.19 0.45 -35.23
N GLY A 357 -19.62 -0.48 -34.38
CA GLY A 357 -19.25 -1.88 -34.51
C GLY A 357 -17.91 -2.27 -33.88
N SER A 358 -17.19 -1.34 -33.26
CA SER A 358 -15.95 -1.64 -32.56
C SER A 358 -16.21 -2.27 -31.18
N ILE A 359 -15.40 -3.26 -30.84
CA ILE A 359 -15.37 -3.94 -29.55
C ILE A 359 -13.94 -3.86 -29.02
N ILE A 360 -13.76 -3.66 -27.72
CA ILE A 360 -12.47 -3.84 -27.05
C ILE A 360 -12.53 -5.10 -26.20
N ARG A 361 -11.57 -6.01 -26.40
CA ARG A 361 -11.27 -7.08 -25.44
C ARG A 361 -9.96 -6.74 -24.74
N CYS A 362 -9.97 -6.74 -23.42
CA CYS A 362 -8.83 -6.36 -22.61
C CYS A 362 -8.56 -7.45 -21.57
N CYS A 363 -7.30 -7.87 -21.45
CA CYS A 363 -6.84 -8.74 -20.38
C CYS A 363 -5.91 -7.94 -19.45
N MET A 364 -6.29 -7.87 -18.18
CA MET A 364 -5.45 -7.31 -17.11
C MET A 364 -4.70 -8.47 -16.48
N ILE A 365 -3.37 -8.41 -16.52
CA ILE A 365 -2.46 -9.48 -16.13
C ILE A 365 -1.69 -9.04 -14.88
N ASP A 366 -1.58 -9.95 -13.90
CA ASP A 366 -0.80 -9.78 -12.67
C ASP A 366 0.24 -10.90 -12.57
N PHE A 367 1.39 -10.60 -11.98
CA PHE A 367 2.45 -11.59 -11.76
C PHE A 367 2.48 -12.09 -10.30
N SER A 368 2.63 -13.39 -10.13
CA SER A 368 2.72 -14.03 -8.81
C SER A 368 4.09 -13.77 -8.17
N LYS A 369 4.15 -12.88 -7.17
CA LYS A 369 5.39 -12.53 -6.43
C LYS A 369 6.51 -12.06 -7.38
N ALA A 370 6.17 -11.17 -8.31
CA ALA A 370 7.03 -10.74 -9.41
C ALA A 370 8.46 -10.36 -9.00
N PHE A 371 8.61 -9.55 -7.95
CA PHE A 371 9.92 -9.12 -7.43
C PHE A 371 10.72 -10.23 -6.76
N ASP A 372 10.04 -11.19 -6.12
CA ASP A 372 10.69 -12.29 -5.38
C ASP A 372 11.14 -13.42 -6.32
N ARG A 373 10.65 -13.44 -7.56
CA ARG A 373 10.96 -14.44 -8.60
C ARG A 373 12.03 -14.03 -9.60
N ILE A 374 12.58 -12.81 -9.51
CA ILE A 374 13.57 -12.33 -10.47
C ILE A 374 14.81 -13.24 -10.43
N ASP A 375 15.00 -14.03 -11.48
CA ASP A 375 16.21 -14.84 -11.66
C ASP A 375 17.41 -13.92 -11.94
N HIS A 376 18.46 -14.03 -11.11
CA HIS A 376 19.63 -13.16 -11.20
C HIS A 376 20.44 -13.40 -12.47
N ASN A 377 20.50 -14.65 -12.97
CA ASN A 377 21.23 -14.99 -14.19
C ASN A 377 20.54 -14.38 -15.41
N ILE A 378 19.21 -14.53 -15.49
CA ILE A 378 18.40 -13.94 -16.56
C ILE A 378 18.47 -12.41 -16.53
N LEU A 379 18.40 -11.80 -15.33
CA LEU A 379 18.53 -10.35 -15.18
C LEU A 379 19.88 -9.84 -15.70
N LEU A 380 21.00 -10.46 -15.32
CA LEU A 380 22.32 -10.04 -15.80
C LEU A 380 22.47 -10.26 -17.31
N HIS A 381 21.93 -11.36 -17.84
CA HIS A 381 21.91 -11.59 -19.28
C HIS A 381 21.14 -10.50 -20.03
N LYS A 382 19.95 -10.11 -19.54
CA LYS A 382 19.19 -8.98 -20.12
C LYS A 382 19.96 -7.66 -20.04
N LEU A 383 20.64 -7.39 -18.93
CA LEU A 383 21.51 -6.21 -18.82
C LEU A 383 22.66 -6.23 -19.85
N GLN A 384 23.25 -7.40 -20.11
CA GLN A 384 24.25 -7.57 -21.17
C GLN A 384 23.67 -7.29 -22.55
N LEU A 385 22.47 -7.80 -22.86
CA LEU A 385 21.77 -7.53 -24.13
C LEU A 385 21.43 -6.04 -24.32
N LEU A 386 21.26 -5.29 -23.23
CA LEU A 386 21.11 -3.83 -23.24
C LEU A 386 22.44 -3.07 -23.35
N ASN A 387 23.54 -3.77 -23.66
CA ASN A 387 24.89 -3.23 -23.77
C ASN A 387 25.36 -2.50 -22.51
N THR A 388 24.96 -2.97 -21.33
CA THR A 388 25.34 -2.35 -20.05
C THR A 388 26.87 -2.43 -19.86
N PRO A 389 27.54 -1.34 -19.47
CA PRO A 389 28.98 -1.32 -19.25
C PRO A 389 29.45 -2.40 -18.27
N PRO A 390 30.61 -3.05 -18.50
CA PRO A 390 31.15 -4.11 -17.63
C PRO A 390 31.24 -3.72 -16.15
N ILE A 391 31.58 -2.46 -15.86
CA ILE A 391 31.65 -1.94 -14.48
C ILE A 391 30.30 -1.97 -13.76
N LEU A 392 29.21 -1.61 -14.45
CA LEU A 392 27.85 -1.65 -13.89
C LEU A 392 27.32 -3.08 -13.80
N LEU A 393 27.64 -3.93 -14.78
CA LEU A 393 27.31 -5.36 -14.75
C LEU A 393 27.95 -6.07 -13.57
N ASN A 394 29.26 -5.87 -13.38
CA ASN A 394 30.00 -6.42 -12.24
C ASN A 394 29.39 -5.97 -10.91
N TRP A 395 29.02 -4.69 -10.79
CA TRP A 395 28.37 -4.17 -9.59
C TRP A 395 26.99 -4.81 -9.37
N CYS A 396 26.18 -4.94 -10.43
CA CYS A 396 24.86 -5.58 -10.32
C CYS A 396 24.97 -7.05 -9.92
N ALA A 397 25.96 -7.76 -10.47
CA ALA A 397 26.26 -9.13 -10.10
C ALA A 397 26.67 -9.24 -8.63
N ASP A 398 27.61 -8.41 -8.18
CA ASP A 398 28.08 -8.37 -6.79
C ASP A 398 26.93 -8.04 -5.81
N PHE A 399 26.04 -7.12 -6.18
CA PHE A 399 24.86 -6.77 -5.38
C PHE A 399 23.84 -7.92 -5.23
N LEU A 400 23.80 -8.85 -6.20
CA LEU A 400 22.88 -9.98 -6.25
C LEU A 400 23.52 -11.30 -5.80
N TYR A 401 24.84 -11.36 -5.71
CA TYR A 401 25.60 -12.54 -5.34
C TYR A 401 25.43 -12.93 -3.87
N ASP A 402 25.43 -14.23 -3.60
CA ASP A 402 25.42 -14.89 -2.27
C ASP A 402 24.59 -14.16 -1.18
N ARG A 403 23.30 -13.96 -1.48
CA ARG A 403 22.41 -13.21 -0.61
C ARG A 403 21.84 -14.08 0.50
N TYR A 404 21.71 -13.48 1.68
CA TYR A 404 21.03 -14.08 2.82
C TYR A 404 19.87 -13.23 3.34
N LEU A 405 18.85 -13.91 3.87
CA LEU A 405 17.70 -13.31 4.53
C LEU A 405 17.53 -13.91 5.93
N ARG A 406 17.10 -13.04 6.86
CA ARG A 406 16.52 -13.45 8.15
C ARG A 406 15.34 -12.55 8.51
N VAL A 407 14.41 -13.08 9.28
CA VAL A 407 13.24 -12.34 9.79
C VAL A 407 13.45 -11.99 11.25
N LYS A 408 13.09 -10.77 11.65
CA LYS A 408 13.12 -10.32 13.05
C LYS A 408 11.70 -10.03 13.55
N LEU A 409 11.24 -10.82 14.52
CA LEU A 409 9.95 -10.65 15.21
C LEU A 409 10.18 -10.23 16.67
N GLY A 410 10.04 -8.93 16.95
CA GLY A 410 10.36 -8.40 18.28
C GLY A 410 11.85 -8.61 18.61
N GLN A 411 12.13 -9.47 19.60
CA GLN A 411 13.51 -9.85 19.97
C GLN A 411 14.01 -11.12 19.27
N HIS A 412 13.11 -11.90 18.67
CA HIS A 412 13.47 -13.15 18.02
C HIS A 412 13.98 -12.88 16.61
N LYS A 413 15.02 -13.60 16.22
CA LYS A 413 15.58 -13.61 14.86
C LYS A 413 15.48 -15.05 14.35
N SER A 414 15.09 -15.21 13.10
CA SER A 414 15.24 -16.51 12.42
C SER A 414 16.72 -16.81 12.18
N SER A 415 16.99 -18.07 11.86
CA SER A 415 18.20 -18.48 11.14
C SER A 415 18.38 -17.68 9.84
N TRP A 416 19.64 -17.55 9.41
CA TRP A 416 19.95 -17.02 8.08
C TRP A 416 19.62 -18.08 7.03
N ARG A 417 19.03 -17.64 5.92
CA ARG A 417 18.71 -18.49 4.77
C ARG A 417 19.26 -17.87 3.50
N SER A 418 19.86 -18.68 2.64
CA SER A 418 20.30 -18.23 1.32
C SER A 418 19.10 -17.88 0.43
N ILE A 419 19.31 -16.93 -0.48
CA ILE A 419 18.34 -16.51 -1.49
C ILE A 419 19.03 -16.53 -2.84
N HIS A 420 18.45 -17.28 -3.78
CA HIS A 420 18.98 -17.44 -5.14
C HIS A 420 18.23 -16.63 -6.19
N ALA A 421 17.14 -15.96 -5.79
CA ALA A 421 16.32 -15.17 -6.70
C ALA A 421 15.60 -14.03 -5.98
N GLY A 422 15.08 -13.12 -6.78
CA GLY A 422 14.36 -11.95 -6.34
C GLY A 422 15.27 -10.78 -6.00
N VAL A 423 14.69 -9.59 -5.99
CA VAL A 423 15.40 -8.38 -5.62
C VAL A 423 14.84 -7.84 -4.32
N PRO A 424 15.69 -7.38 -3.38
CA PRO A 424 15.22 -7.04 -2.05
C PRO A 424 14.26 -5.87 -2.09
N GLN A 425 13.02 -6.08 -1.64
CA GLN A 425 12.01 -5.03 -1.65
C GLN A 425 12.43 -3.88 -0.73
N GLY A 426 12.45 -2.65 -1.24
CA GLY A 426 12.89 -1.46 -0.50
C GLY A 426 14.27 -0.91 -0.90
N THR A 427 15.00 -1.63 -1.77
CA THR A 427 16.20 -1.16 -2.48
C THR A 427 15.84 -0.12 -3.54
N LYS A 428 16.80 0.75 -3.91
CA LYS A 428 16.60 1.70 -5.03
C LYS A 428 16.63 0.96 -6.38
N LEU A 429 17.40 -0.12 -6.46
CA LEU A 429 17.60 -0.90 -7.68
C LEU A 429 16.52 -1.94 -7.95
N GLY A 430 15.79 -2.42 -6.94
CA GLY A 430 14.66 -3.35 -7.13
C GLY A 430 13.70 -2.95 -8.25
N PRO A 431 13.11 -1.75 -8.20
CA PRO A 431 12.23 -1.26 -9.26
C PRO A 431 12.91 -1.18 -10.64
N LEU A 432 14.20 -0.88 -10.69
CA LEU A 432 14.98 -0.78 -11.94
C LEU A 432 15.29 -2.16 -12.53
N PHE A 433 15.67 -3.13 -11.70
CA PHE A 433 15.88 -4.51 -12.12
C PHE A 433 14.58 -5.15 -12.60
N PHE A 434 13.46 -4.90 -11.93
CA PHE A 434 12.16 -5.34 -12.44
C PHE A 434 11.81 -4.68 -13.78
N LEU A 435 12.11 -3.38 -13.94
CA LEU A 435 11.93 -2.68 -15.21
C LEU A 435 12.76 -3.31 -16.34
N VAL A 436 14.01 -3.70 -16.08
CA VAL A 436 14.85 -4.44 -17.04
C VAL A 436 14.25 -5.81 -17.35
N MET A 437 13.81 -6.54 -16.32
CA MET A 437 13.22 -7.88 -16.49
C MET A 437 12.03 -7.88 -17.44
N ILE A 438 11.10 -6.93 -17.29
CA ILE A 438 9.84 -6.88 -18.04
C ILE A 438 9.97 -6.12 -19.39
N ASN A 439 11.13 -5.52 -19.68
CA ASN A 439 11.27 -4.58 -20.80
C ASN A 439 11.02 -5.26 -22.16
N ASP A 440 11.57 -6.45 -22.34
CA ASP A 440 11.51 -7.26 -23.56
C ASP A 440 10.22 -8.11 -23.66
N LEU A 441 9.32 -8.05 -22.67
CA LEU A 441 7.98 -8.62 -22.81
C LEU A 441 7.21 -7.79 -23.85
N GLN A 442 7.28 -8.17 -25.11
CA GLN A 442 6.60 -7.49 -26.21
C GLN A 442 5.56 -8.42 -26.82
N THR A 443 4.46 -7.82 -27.27
CA THR A 443 3.34 -8.52 -27.90
C THR A 443 2.97 -7.82 -29.20
N THR A 444 2.28 -8.53 -30.09
CA THR A 444 1.72 -7.95 -31.32
C THR A 444 0.64 -6.91 -31.00
N LEU A 445 -0.12 -7.15 -29.93
CA LEU A 445 -1.11 -6.22 -29.39
C LEU A 445 -0.46 -5.18 -28.47
N PRO A 446 -1.08 -3.99 -28.27
CA PRO A 446 -0.61 -3.01 -27.30
C PRO A 446 -0.58 -3.56 -25.87
N LEU A 447 0.60 -3.60 -25.25
CA LEU A 447 0.81 -4.04 -23.87
C LEU A 447 1.27 -2.86 -23.00
N TYR A 448 0.40 -2.44 -22.10
CA TYR A 448 0.67 -1.38 -21.13
C TYR A 448 1.27 -2.01 -19.88
N LYS A 449 2.37 -1.44 -19.40
CA LYS A 449 3.07 -1.92 -18.22
C LYS A 449 3.10 -0.82 -17.17
N TYR A 450 2.78 -1.16 -15.92
CA TYR A 450 2.98 -0.29 -14.78
C TYR A 450 3.54 -1.12 -13.62
N VAL A 451 4.87 -1.23 -13.58
CA VAL A 451 5.52 -2.19 -12.67
C VAL A 451 4.96 -3.59 -12.98
N ASP A 452 4.43 -4.30 -12.00
CA ASP A 452 3.87 -5.65 -12.13
C ASP A 452 2.49 -5.69 -12.79
N ASP A 453 1.74 -4.59 -12.79
CA ASP A 453 0.44 -4.52 -13.47
C ASP A 453 0.65 -4.44 -15.00
N CYS A 454 0.17 -5.43 -15.74
CA CYS A 454 0.17 -5.45 -17.19
C CYS A 454 -1.26 -5.40 -17.74
N THR A 455 -1.46 -4.73 -18.87
CA THR A 455 -2.77 -4.63 -19.52
C THR A 455 -2.59 -4.71 -21.02
N VAL A 456 -3.08 -5.79 -21.61
CA VAL A 456 -3.08 -6.00 -23.06
C VAL A 456 -4.51 -5.90 -23.58
N TYR A 457 -4.70 -5.29 -24.73
CA TYR A 457 -6.02 -5.23 -25.34
C TYR A 457 -5.94 -5.35 -26.85
N GLU A 458 -7.05 -5.78 -27.45
CA GLU A 458 -7.29 -5.75 -28.88
C GLU A 458 -8.53 -4.92 -29.19
N ILE A 459 -8.56 -4.40 -30.41
CA ILE A 459 -9.72 -3.77 -31.01
C ILE A 459 -10.24 -4.73 -32.07
N ILE A 460 -11.50 -5.16 -31.93
CA ILE A 460 -12.16 -6.04 -32.88
C ILE A 460 -13.21 -5.22 -33.62
N SER A 461 -13.14 -5.20 -34.94
CA SER A 461 -14.21 -4.69 -35.79
C SER A 461 -15.31 -5.73 -35.94
N ASN A 462 -16.55 -5.28 -36.10
CA ASN A 462 -17.68 -6.16 -36.36
C ASN A 462 -17.50 -7.08 -37.59
N SER A 463 -16.62 -6.71 -38.54
CA SER A 463 -16.38 -7.48 -39.76
C SER A 463 -15.37 -8.62 -39.61
N SER A 464 -14.46 -8.55 -38.63
CA SER A 464 -13.31 -9.46 -38.57
C SER A 464 -13.56 -10.73 -37.76
N HIS A 465 -14.54 -10.72 -36.83
CA HIS A 465 -14.98 -11.78 -35.88
C HIS A 465 -13.91 -12.58 -35.12
N ASN A 466 -12.64 -12.46 -35.46
CA ASN A 466 -11.54 -13.28 -34.96
C ASN A 466 -10.73 -12.46 -33.95
N SER A 467 -10.69 -12.97 -32.74
CA SER A 467 -9.84 -12.45 -31.66
C SER A 467 -8.45 -13.08 -31.74
N THR A 468 -7.41 -12.28 -31.49
CA THR A 468 -6.01 -12.72 -31.39
C THR A 468 -5.47 -12.63 -29.95
N LEU A 469 -6.31 -12.20 -29.01
CA LEU A 469 -5.94 -11.99 -27.62
C LEU A 469 -5.51 -13.28 -26.92
N GLN A 470 -6.12 -14.43 -27.25
CA GLN A 470 -5.67 -15.73 -26.70
C GLN A 470 -4.24 -16.06 -27.13
N ALA A 471 -3.94 -15.99 -28.43
CA ALA A 471 -2.58 -16.20 -28.94
C ALA A 471 -1.55 -15.24 -28.31
N THR A 472 -1.99 -14.02 -27.99
CA THR A 472 -1.15 -13.06 -27.25
C THR A 472 -0.90 -13.51 -25.80
N ILE A 473 -1.91 -14.03 -25.10
CA ILE A 473 -1.75 -14.60 -23.75
C ILE A 473 -0.83 -15.82 -23.79
N ASP A 474 -0.92 -16.67 -24.81
CA ASP A 474 -0.04 -17.82 -24.99
C ASP A 474 1.41 -17.37 -25.20
N SER A 475 1.63 -16.32 -26.01
CA SER A 475 2.96 -15.70 -26.15
C SER A 475 3.49 -15.12 -24.84
N ILE A 476 2.62 -14.54 -24.00
CA ILE A 476 3.02 -14.06 -22.67
C ILE A 476 3.38 -15.24 -21.76
N ASN A 477 2.62 -16.33 -21.77
CA ASN A 477 2.92 -17.54 -21.02
C ASN A 477 4.28 -18.12 -21.41
N ASN A 478 4.54 -18.27 -22.71
CA ASN A 478 5.85 -18.68 -23.21
C ASN A 478 6.96 -17.75 -22.70
N TRP A 479 6.76 -16.42 -22.77
CA TRP A 479 7.73 -15.47 -22.22
C TRP A 479 7.93 -15.67 -20.71
N THR A 480 6.87 -15.93 -19.94
CA THR A 480 7.01 -16.16 -18.50
C THR A 480 7.82 -17.40 -18.17
N GLU A 481 7.66 -18.49 -18.93
CA GLU A 481 8.44 -19.71 -18.79
C GLU A 481 9.92 -19.46 -19.04
N HIS A 482 10.26 -18.78 -20.14
CA HIS A 482 11.66 -18.44 -20.49
C HIS A 482 12.32 -17.49 -19.48
N ASN A 483 11.53 -16.74 -18.72
CA ASN A 483 12.02 -15.73 -17.77
C ASN A 483 11.88 -16.14 -16.31
N ASN A 484 11.50 -17.40 -16.02
CA ASN A 484 11.22 -17.90 -14.68
C ASN A 484 10.18 -17.06 -13.88
N MET A 485 9.28 -16.40 -14.62
CA MET A 485 8.17 -15.61 -14.09
C MET A 485 6.89 -16.46 -14.06
N CYS A 486 5.86 -15.98 -13.37
CA CYS A 486 4.61 -16.73 -13.25
C CYS A 486 3.42 -15.77 -13.24
N LEU A 487 2.43 -16.01 -14.09
CA LEU A 487 1.17 -15.28 -14.07
C LEU A 487 0.33 -15.65 -12.84
N ASN A 488 -0.44 -14.70 -12.35
CA ASN A 488 -1.46 -14.93 -11.35
C ASN A 488 -2.83 -15.00 -12.01
N VAL A 489 -3.17 -16.18 -12.54
CA VAL A 489 -4.43 -16.39 -13.29
C VAL A 489 -5.67 -16.01 -12.44
N SER A 490 -5.63 -16.25 -11.12
CA SER A 490 -6.74 -15.91 -10.22
C SER A 490 -7.02 -14.41 -10.13
N LYS A 491 -5.98 -13.58 -10.33
CA LYS A 491 -6.09 -12.11 -10.35
C LYS A 491 -6.16 -11.53 -11.75
N ALA A 492 -5.72 -12.29 -12.76
CA ALA A 492 -5.94 -11.92 -14.15
C ALA A 492 -7.45 -11.89 -14.42
N LYS A 493 -7.91 -10.86 -15.14
CA LYS A 493 -9.32 -10.68 -15.49
C LYS A 493 -9.46 -10.19 -16.91
N GLU A 494 -10.53 -10.61 -17.58
CA GLU A 494 -10.93 -10.10 -18.88
C GLU A 494 -12.02 -9.02 -18.69
N LEU A 495 -11.87 -7.89 -19.38
CA LEU A 495 -12.88 -6.86 -19.53
C LEU A 495 -13.24 -6.74 -21.02
N ARG A 496 -14.52 -6.88 -21.35
CA ARG A 496 -15.05 -6.72 -22.72
C ARG A 496 -15.88 -5.44 -22.79
N VAL A 497 -15.48 -4.48 -23.62
CA VAL A 497 -16.21 -3.21 -23.81
C VAL A 497 -16.88 -3.23 -25.17
N SER A 498 -18.21 -3.19 -25.18
CA SER A 498 -19.02 -3.15 -26.40
C SER A 498 -20.28 -2.32 -26.17
N PHE A 499 -20.73 -1.63 -27.21
CA PHE A 499 -22.00 -0.88 -27.23
C PHE A 499 -22.94 -1.37 -28.33
N LEU A 500 -22.65 -2.55 -28.89
CA LEU A 500 -23.55 -3.23 -29.82
C LEU A 500 -24.78 -3.74 -29.08
N LYS A 501 -25.94 -3.74 -29.77
CA LYS A 501 -27.19 -4.28 -29.21
C LYS A 501 -27.07 -5.80 -29.01
N ASP A 502 -26.48 -6.48 -29.99
CA ASP A 502 -26.24 -7.91 -29.95
C ASP A 502 -24.78 -8.17 -29.53
N SER A 503 -24.59 -8.94 -28.47
CA SER A 503 -23.26 -9.28 -27.99
C SER A 503 -22.62 -10.31 -28.93
N MET A 504 -21.47 -9.96 -29.51
CA MET A 504 -20.64 -10.95 -30.16
C MET A 504 -20.15 -11.97 -29.12
N ALA A 505 -20.38 -13.26 -29.37
CA ALA A 505 -19.88 -14.32 -28.52
C ALA A 505 -18.38 -14.49 -28.74
N PHE A 506 -17.63 -14.48 -27.65
CA PHE A 506 -16.21 -14.80 -27.65
C PHE A 506 -15.95 -15.90 -26.63
N ASP A 507 -15.08 -16.83 -26.99
CA ASP A 507 -14.56 -17.82 -26.07
C ASP A 507 -13.82 -17.13 -24.92
N ASN A 508 -13.93 -17.75 -23.74
CA ASN A 508 -13.21 -17.28 -22.56
C ASN A 508 -11.72 -17.47 -22.77
N LEU A 509 -10.95 -16.46 -22.34
CA LEU A 509 -9.50 -16.56 -22.35
C LEU A 509 -9.04 -17.59 -21.33
N SER A 510 -7.94 -18.27 -21.59
CA SER A 510 -7.33 -19.22 -20.67
C SER A 510 -5.81 -19.01 -20.56
N SER A 511 -5.25 -19.47 -19.45
CA SER A 511 -3.81 -19.47 -19.20
C SER A 511 -3.46 -20.76 -18.46
N SER A 512 -2.59 -21.60 -19.05
CA SER A 512 -2.20 -22.90 -18.48
C SER A 512 -3.43 -23.74 -18.07
N ASP A 513 -4.37 -23.91 -19.00
CA ASP A 513 -5.65 -24.63 -18.84
C ASP A 513 -6.63 -24.05 -17.79
N THR A 514 -6.31 -22.91 -17.18
CA THR A 514 -7.18 -22.21 -16.24
C THR A 514 -7.88 -21.04 -16.92
N SER A 515 -9.21 -21.01 -16.87
CA SER A 515 -10.02 -19.94 -17.45
C SER A 515 -9.82 -18.61 -16.72
N ILE A 516 -9.64 -17.52 -17.49
CA ILE A 516 -9.56 -16.15 -16.99
C ILE A 516 -10.99 -15.62 -16.87
N GLU A 517 -11.35 -15.18 -15.66
CA GLU A 517 -12.69 -14.66 -15.38
C GLU A 517 -12.97 -13.37 -16.16
N THR A 518 -14.09 -13.36 -16.91
CA THR A 518 -14.65 -12.14 -17.50
C THR A 518 -15.46 -11.37 -16.47
N VAL A 519 -15.17 -10.08 -16.31
CA VAL A 519 -15.81 -9.20 -15.32
C VAL A 519 -16.46 -7.99 -15.98
N HIS A 520 -17.50 -7.45 -15.33
CA HIS A 520 -18.11 -6.18 -15.73
C HIS A 520 -17.32 -4.98 -15.22
N ASP A 521 -16.75 -5.07 -14.01
CA ASP A 521 -16.01 -3.98 -13.36
C ASP A 521 -14.65 -4.48 -12.91
N PHE A 522 -13.59 -3.73 -13.21
CA PHE A 522 -12.24 -4.06 -12.75
C PHE A 522 -11.50 -2.84 -12.22
N LYS A 523 -10.74 -3.01 -11.15
CA LYS A 523 -9.95 -1.95 -10.54
C LYS A 523 -8.54 -1.89 -11.14
N LEU A 524 -8.37 -1.14 -12.22
CA LEU A 524 -7.10 -0.90 -12.89
C LEU A 524 -6.38 0.33 -12.31
N LEU A 525 -5.14 0.15 -11.82
CA LEU A 525 -4.27 1.24 -11.32
C LEU A 525 -4.96 2.18 -10.31
N GLY A 526 -5.88 1.65 -9.51
CA GLY A 526 -6.63 2.39 -8.49
C GLY A 526 -7.99 2.95 -8.93
N VAL A 527 -8.31 2.92 -10.22
CA VAL A 527 -9.59 3.37 -10.81
C VAL A 527 -10.43 2.17 -11.21
N ILE A 528 -11.75 2.21 -11.00
CA ILE A 528 -12.63 1.11 -11.44
C ILE A 528 -13.13 1.46 -12.83
N ILE A 529 -12.85 0.59 -13.81
CA ILE A 529 -13.31 0.69 -15.18
C ILE A 529 -14.41 -0.34 -15.38
N SER A 530 -15.58 0.12 -15.83
CA SER A 530 -16.73 -0.71 -16.16
C SER A 530 -16.75 -1.04 -17.66
N SER A 531 -17.31 -2.18 -18.05
CA SER A 531 -17.44 -2.59 -19.47
C SER A 531 -18.31 -1.64 -20.29
N ASN A 532 -19.19 -0.88 -19.64
CA ASN A 532 -20.00 0.17 -20.26
C ASN A 532 -19.33 1.57 -20.21
N LEU A 533 -18.11 1.66 -19.69
CA LEU A 533 -17.34 2.90 -19.48
C LEU A 533 -18.08 3.98 -18.67
N THR A 534 -19.04 3.58 -17.83
CA THR A 534 -19.67 4.46 -16.85
C THR A 534 -18.86 4.49 -15.55
N TRP A 535 -19.03 5.54 -14.75
CA TRP A 535 -18.23 5.76 -13.54
C TRP A 535 -18.96 5.46 -12.23
N ASN A 536 -20.15 4.84 -12.30
CA ASN A 536 -20.99 4.56 -11.14
C ASN A 536 -20.26 3.68 -10.12
N ALA A 537 -19.65 2.57 -10.57
CA ALA A 537 -18.90 1.66 -9.70
C ALA A 537 -17.71 2.37 -9.03
N HIS A 538 -16.96 3.18 -9.78
CA HIS A 538 -15.83 3.95 -9.25
C HIS A 538 -16.27 4.98 -8.20
N VAL A 539 -17.29 5.79 -8.50
CA VAL A 539 -17.80 6.82 -7.61
C VAL A 539 -18.34 6.20 -6.32
N ASN A 540 -19.11 5.12 -6.42
CA ASN A 540 -19.61 4.37 -5.26
C ASN A 540 -18.48 3.85 -4.38
N TYR A 541 -17.42 3.32 -5.00
CA TYR A 541 -16.24 2.83 -4.29
C TYR A 541 -15.52 3.93 -3.51
N ILE A 542 -15.15 5.05 -4.17
CA ILE A 542 -14.41 6.14 -3.52
C ILE A 542 -15.27 6.84 -2.45
N CYS A 543 -16.57 7.03 -2.70
CA CYS A 543 -17.50 7.65 -1.75
C CYS A 543 -17.73 6.77 -0.51
N THR A 544 -17.85 5.45 -0.69
CA THR A 544 -17.94 4.49 0.42
C THR A 544 -16.64 4.47 1.23
N LYS A 545 -15.48 4.42 0.56
CA LYS A 545 -14.17 4.46 1.19
C LYS A 545 -13.97 5.74 2.01
N ALA A 546 -14.26 6.90 1.42
CA ALA A 546 -14.15 8.20 2.08
C ALA A 546 -15.18 8.37 3.22
N SER A 547 -16.41 7.89 3.04
CA SER A 547 -17.45 7.92 4.08
C SER A 547 -17.02 7.18 5.35
N LYS A 548 -16.38 6.02 5.23
CA LYS A 548 -15.82 5.29 6.37
C LYS A 548 -14.77 6.12 7.11
N ARG A 549 -13.97 6.89 6.38
CA ARG A 549 -12.92 7.77 6.94
C ARG A 549 -13.47 9.00 7.66
N LEU A 550 -14.69 9.48 7.35
CA LEU A 550 -15.34 10.58 8.08
C LEU A 550 -15.53 10.28 9.58
N TYR A 551 -15.58 9.00 9.97
CA TYR A 551 -15.62 8.62 11.38
C TYR A 551 -14.43 9.19 12.17
N ALA A 552 -13.25 9.26 11.55
CA ALA A 552 -12.06 9.86 12.15
C ALA A 552 -12.31 11.32 12.54
N LEU A 553 -12.93 12.12 11.66
CA LEU A 553 -13.27 13.52 11.94
C LEU A 553 -14.25 13.64 13.11
N ARG A 554 -15.27 12.76 13.17
CA ARG A 554 -16.22 12.74 14.30
C ARG A 554 -15.54 12.44 15.62
N VAL A 555 -14.59 11.49 15.63
CA VAL A 555 -13.83 11.15 16.83
C VAL A 555 -12.94 12.31 17.28
N LEU A 556 -12.29 12.98 16.33
CA LEU A 556 -11.46 14.17 16.62
C LEU A 556 -12.29 15.34 17.15
N LYS A 557 -13.42 15.66 16.51
CA LYS A 557 -14.36 16.71 16.98
C LYS A 557 -14.83 16.41 18.41
N ARG A 558 -15.22 15.17 18.70
CA ARG A 558 -15.60 14.72 20.06
C ARG A 558 -14.44 14.79 21.07
N SER A 559 -13.21 14.74 20.58
CA SER A 559 -12.00 14.86 21.40
C SER A 559 -11.58 16.32 21.62
N GLY A 560 -12.35 17.29 21.11
CA GLY A 560 -12.09 18.72 21.29
C GLY A 560 -11.22 19.35 20.20
N ALA A 561 -10.97 18.64 19.10
CA ALA A 561 -10.19 19.20 17.99
C ALA A 561 -10.86 20.45 17.38
N PRO A 562 -10.11 21.55 17.16
CA PRO A 562 -10.63 22.73 16.49
C PRO A 562 -10.95 22.43 15.03
N ALA A 563 -11.85 23.22 14.43
CA ALA A 563 -12.27 23.02 13.04
C ALA A 563 -11.09 23.04 12.06
N LYS A 564 -10.13 23.95 12.27
CA LYS A 564 -8.88 24.06 11.48
C LYS A 564 -8.14 22.73 11.37
N ASP A 565 -8.05 21.95 12.45
CA ASP A 565 -7.36 20.66 12.45
C ASP A 565 -8.17 19.58 11.73
N LEU A 566 -9.50 19.60 11.87
CA LEU A 566 -10.39 18.70 11.15
C LEU A 566 -10.29 18.90 9.63
N ILE A 567 -10.19 20.16 9.19
CA ILE A 567 -9.99 20.50 7.77
C ILE A 567 -8.67 19.95 7.24
N ILE A 568 -7.58 20.00 8.02
CA ILE A 568 -6.30 19.44 7.61
C ILE A 568 -6.38 17.92 7.48
N VAL A 569 -6.99 17.24 8.47
CA VAL A 569 -7.19 15.79 8.40
C VAL A 569 -8.05 15.43 7.18
N TYR A 570 -9.10 16.20 6.90
CA TYR A 570 -9.90 16.02 5.70
C TYR A 570 -9.05 16.15 4.43
N CYS A 571 -8.31 17.25 4.28
CA CYS A 571 -7.49 17.54 3.10
C CYS A 571 -6.35 16.53 2.88
N ALA A 572 -5.78 15.97 3.95
CA ALA A 572 -4.63 15.07 3.88
C ALA A 572 -5.01 13.59 3.76
N PHE A 573 -6.20 13.18 4.22
CA PHE A 573 -6.54 11.75 4.35
C PHE A 573 -7.84 11.33 3.67
N ILE A 574 -8.79 12.24 3.50
CA ILE A 574 -10.11 11.93 2.93
C ILE A 574 -10.20 12.47 1.51
N ARG A 575 -9.90 13.75 1.31
CA ARG A 575 -9.96 14.41 0.00
C ARG A 575 -9.12 13.71 -1.09
N PRO A 576 -7.90 13.22 -0.83
CA PRO A 576 -7.11 12.55 -1.86
C PRO A 576 -7.77 11.30 -2.45
N ASP A 577 -8.58 10.56 -1.66
CA ASP A 577 -9.33 9.40 -2.18
C ASP A 577 -10.41 9.82 -3.19
N LEU A 578 -10.93 11.04 -3.07
CA LEU A 578 -12.01 11.59 -3.91
C LEU A 578 -11.49 12.32 -5.16
N GLU A 579 -10.18 12.56 -5.24
CA GLU A 579 -9.51 13.31 -6.30
C GLU A 579 -8.50 12.45 -7.09
N TYR A 580 -8.12 11.28 -6.56
CA TYR A 580 -7.14 10.41 -7.20
C TYR A 580 -7.55 10.06 -8.63
N ALA A 581 -6.61 10.29 -9.56
CA ALA A 581 -6.79 10.08 -11.00
C ALA A 581 -8.04 10.77 -11.60
N SER A 582 -8.52 11.86 -10.98
CA SER A 582 -9.68 12.61 -11.48
C SER A 582 -9.61 13.02 -12.95
N PRO A 583 -8.43 13.30 -13.56
CA PRO A 583 -8.35 13.55 -15.00
C PRO A 583 -8.93 12.44 -15.88
N VAL A 584 -8.93 11.19 -15.44
CA VAL A 584 -9.46 10.05 -16.22
C VAL A 584 -10.98 10.11 -16.34
N TRP A 585 -11.68 10.54 -15.28
CA TRP A 585 -13.13 10.33 -15.16
C TRP A 585 -13.94 11.61 -14.94
N HIS A 586 -13.32 12.72 -14.51
CA HIS A 586 -14.03 13.93 -14.06
C HIS A 586 -15.00 14.50 -15.08
N PHE A 587 -14.57 14.66 -16.33
CA PHE A 587 -15.40 15.27 -17.38
C PHE A 587 -16.48 14.33 -17.92
N SER A 588 -16.33 13.03 -17.69
CA SER A 588 -17.29 12.01 -18.11
C SER A 588 -18.33 11.68 -17.03
N LEU A 589 -18.30 12.37 -15.88
CA LEU A 589 -19.31 12.20 -14.84
C LEU A 589 -20.63 12.86 -15.22
N THR A 590 -21.73 12.21 -14.86
CA THR A 590 -23.03 12.89 -14.78
C THR A 590 -23.06 13.85 -13.59
N GLN A 591 -23.95 14.83 -13.63
CA GLN A 591 -24.13 15.78 -12.53
C GLN A 591 -24.43 15.07 -11.19
N SER A 592 -25.31 14.06 -11.22
CA SER A 592 -25.64 13.24 -10.04
C SER A 592 -24.41 12.57 -9.43
N LEU A 593 -23.53 11.97 -10.24
CA LEU A 593 -22.31 11.35 -9.73
C LEU A 593 -21.33 12.38 -9.17
N SER A 594 -21.21 13.55 -9.82
CA SER A 594 -20.38 14.65 -9.30
C SER A 594 -20.89 15.15 -7.95
N ASP A 595 -22.21 15.29 -7.80
CA ASP A 595 -22.85 15.73 -6.55
C ASP A 595 -22.69 14.70 -5.42
N GLN A 596 -22.72 13.40 -5.73
CA GLN A 596 -22.43 12.35 -4.75
C GLN A 596 -21.04 12.50 -4.14
N ILE A 597 -20.04 12.84 -4.95
CA ILE A 597 -18.68 13.13 -4.46
C ILE A 597 -18.69 14.39 -3.59
N GLU A 598 -19.33 15.47 -4.06
CA GLU A 598 -19.45 16.74 -3.36
C GLU A 598 -20.12 16.58 -1.99
N HIS A 599 -21.11 15.69 -1.87
CA HIS A 599 -21.78 15.37 -0.61
C HIS A 599 -20.82 14.87 0.48
N ILE A 600 -19.70 14.22 0.12
CA ILE A 600 -18.68 13.83 1.11
C ILE A 600 -17.99 15.06 1.70
N GLN A 601 -17.66 16.07 0.88
CA GLN A 601 -17.11 17.35 1.37
C GLN A 601 -18.13 18.09 2.25
N LYS A 602 -19.39 18.19 1.80
CA LYS A 602 -20.49 18.77 2.58
C LYS A 602 -20.61 18.12 3.97
N ARG A 603 -20.55 16.78 4.04
CA ARG A 603 -20.58 16.03 5.31
C ARG A 603 -19.34 16.28 6.17
N ALA A 604 -18.16 16.39 5.58
CA ALA A 604 -16.93 16.71 6.31
C ALA A 604 -17.00 18.11 6.93
N LEU A 605 -17.43 19.12 6.16
CA LEU A 605 -17.57 20.49 6.63
C LEU A 605 -18.66 20.63 7.69
N LYS A 606 -19.80 19.93 7.54
CA LYS A 606 -20.84 19.89 8.59
C LYS A 606 -20.34 19.30 9.92
N ILE A 607 -19.33 18.42 9.90
CA ILE A 607 -18.67 17.94 11.13
C ILE A 607 -17.75 19.02 11.73
N ALA A 608 -17.03 19.76 10.88
CA ALA A 608 -16.10 20.80 11.31
C ALA A 608 -16.83 22.04 11.84
N PHE A 609 -17.81 22.54 11.09
CA PHE A 609 -18.64 23.71 11.33
C PHE A 609 -20.12 23.30 11.40
N PRO A 610 -20.60 22.86 12.57
CA PRO A 610 -22.03 22.57 12.75
C PRO A 610 -22.86 23.82 12.47
N GLU A 611 -24.05 23.64 11.89
CA GLU A 611 -25.07 24.70 11.67
C GLU A 611 -24.70 25.81 10.68
N VAL A 612 -23.51 25.75 10.07
CA VAL A 612 -23.10 26.68 9.01
C VAL A 612 -23.53 26.14 7.64
N SER A 613 -23.94 27.04 6.73
CA SER A 613 -24.25 26.70 5.34
C SER A 613 -23.02 26.13 4.62
N TYR A 614 -23.22 25.44 3.48
CA TYR A 614 -22.08 24.88 2.75
C TYR A 614 -21.16 25.95 2.17
N SER A 615 -21.71 27.02 1.58
CA SER A 615 -20.94 28.13 1.02
C SER A 615 -20.10 28.82 2.08
N THR A 616 -20.70 29.21 3.20
CA THR A 616 -19.97 29.85 4.31
C THR A 616 -18.93 28.90 4.92
N SER A 617 -19.22 27.59 4.99
CA SER A 617 -18.23 26.60 5.46
C SER A 617 -17.00 26.50 4.55
N LEU A 618 -17.17 26.68 3.24
CA LEU A 618 -16.06 26.69 2.27
C LEU A 618 -15.17 27.91 2.48
N GLU A 619 -15.77 29.09 2.65
CA GLU A 619 -15.06 30.34 2.94
C GLU A 619 -14.29 30.25 4.27
N MET A 620 -14.96 29.81 5.35
CA MET A 620 -14.33 29.62 6.66
C MET A 620 -13.19 28.59 6.64
N ALA A 621 -13.29 27.57 5.79
CA ALA A 621 -12.26 26.54 5.62
C ALA A 621 -11.14 26.96 4.64
N ASN A 622 -11.33 28.05 3.89
CA ASN A 622 -10.55 28.41 2.71
C ASN A 622 -10.40 27.24 1.74
N LEU A 623 -11.54 26.63 1.36
CA LEU A 623 -11.59 25.48 0.46
C LEU A 623 -12.42 25.77 -0.78
N PRO A 624 -11.95 25.38 -1.98
CA PRO A 624 -12.81 25.27 -3.15
C PRO A 624 -13.75 24.06 -3.06
N THR A 625 -14.76 24.00 -3.94
CA THR A 625 -15.58 22.79 -4.13
C THR A 625 -14.73 21.63 -4.66
N LEU A 626 -15.18 20.38 -4.46
CA LEU A 626 -14.45 19.25 -5.05
C LEU A 626 -14.53 19.25 -6.57
N TYR A 627 -15.61 19.79 -7.14
CA TYR A 627 -15.70 20.02 -8.59
C TYR A 627 -14.53 20.89 -9.08
N GLN A 628 -14.37 22.09 -8.52
CA GLN A 628 -13.31 23.04 -8.90
C GLN A 628 -11.92 22.43 -8.71
N ARG A 629 -11.73 21.62 -7.66
CA ARG A 629 -10.47 20.89 -7.42
C ARG A 629 -10.12 19.91 -8.53
N ARG A 630 -11.08 19.07 -8.92
CA ARG A 630 -10.88 18.08 -9.98
C ARG A 630 -10.69 18.75 -11.33
N GLU A 631 -11.45 19.80 -11.61
CA GLU A 631 -11.30 20.60 -12.82
C GLU A 631 -9.89 21.22 -12.88
N HIS A 632 -9.42 21.83 -11.79
CA HIS A 632 -8.07 22.39 -11.71
C HIS A 632 -6.98 21.33 -11.90
N GLN A 633 -7.18 20.10 -11.40
CA GLN A 633 -6.25 18.98 -11.65
C GLN A 633 -6.20 18.61 -13.14
N CYS A 634 -7.35 18.55 -13.81
CA CYS A 634 -7.41 18.34 -15.26
C CYS A 634 -6.65 19.41 -16.03
N GLN A 635 -6.90 20.69 -15.69
CA GLN A 635 -6.25 21.83 -16.33
C GLN A 635 -4.74 21.81 -16.09
N THR A 636 -4.29 21.54 -14.87
CA THR A 636 -2.86 21.47 -14.53
C THR A 636 -2.15 20.37 -15.29
N LEU A 637 -2.76 19.18 -15.35
CA LEU A 637 -2.21 18.08 -16.14
C LEU A 637 -2.15 18.46 -17.63
N TYR A 638 -3.22 19.01 -18.18
CA TYR A 638 -3.24 19.41 -19.59
C TYR A 638 -2.21 20.51 -19.90
N LYS A 639 -2.03 21.51 -19.02
CA LYS A 639 -0.95 22.51 -19.12
C LYS A 639 0.42 21.84 -19.22
N SER A 640 0.69 20.84 -18.38
CA SER A 640 1.94 20.09 -18.43
C SER A 640 2.11 19.31 -19.75
N ILE A 641 1.04 18.69 -20.27
CA ILE A 641 1.07 17.97 -21.55
C ILE A 641 1.39 18.94 -22.69
N HIS A 642 0.83 20.15 -22.68
CA HIS A 642 1.09 21.16 -23.71
C HIS A 642 2.53 21.68 -23.67
N GLN A 643 3.05 21.97 -22.47
CA GLN A 643 4.36 22.62 -22.27
C GLN A 643 5.55 21.66 -22.36
N GLN A 644 5.38 20.39 -21.98
CA GLN A 644 6.47 19.42 -21.90
C GLN A 644 6.49 18.53 -23.15
N SER A 645 7.57 18.62 -23.93
CA SER A 645 7.75 17.82 -25.15
C SER A 645 7.97 16.32 -24.87
N ASP A 646 8.52 15.98 -23.71
CA ASP A 646 8.77 14.61 -23.25
C ASP A 646 7.54 13.95 -22.59
N ASN A 647 6.42 14.66 -22.46
CA ASN A 647 5.22 14.11 -21.85
C ASN A 647 4.62 12.99 -22.73
N LYS A 648 4.41 11.80 -22.14
CA LYS A 648 3.87 10.63 -22.87
C LYS A 648 2.48 10.86 -23.50
N LEU A 649 1.68 11.79 -22.97
CA LEU A 649 0.36 12.11 -23.51
C LEU A 649 0.41 13.17 -24.63
N ARG A 650 1.56 13.80 -24.89
CA ARG A 650 1.70 14.86 -25.90
C ARG A 650 1.25 14.42 -27.28
N LYS A 651 1.56 13.16 -27.62
CA LYS A 651 1.21 12.52 -28.91
C LYS A 651 -0.29 12.34 -29.13
N LEU A 652 -1.09 12.42 -28.06
CA LEU A 652 -2.56 12.36 -28.15
C LEU A 652 -3.18 13.70 -28.54
N LEU A 653 -2.43 14.81 -28.41
CA LEU A 653 -2.92 16.12 -28.85
C LEU A 653 -2.89 16.20 -30.38
N PRO A 654 -3.86 16.87 -31.01
CA PRO A 654 -3.81 17.14 -32.44
C PRO A 654 -2.56 17.96 -32.81
N ILE A 655 -2.23 17.96 -34.11
CA ILE A 655 -1.20 18.85 -34.63
C ILE A 655 -1.65 20.29 -34.41
N ALA A 656 -0.76 21.13 -33.86
CA ALA A 656 -1.08 22.53 -33.59
C ALA A 656 -1.35 23.28 -34.90
N SER A 657 -2.38 24.11 -34.91
CA SER A 657 -2.76 24.87 -36.10
C SER A 657 -1.68 25.89 -36.43
N SER A 658 -1.23 25.94 -37.69
CA SER A 658 -0.43 27.05 -38.21
C SER A 658 -1.34 27.96 -39.04
N HIS A 659 -1.53 29.19 -38.59
CA HIS A 659 -2.38 30.15 -39.29
C HIS A 659 -1.50 31.11 -40.07
N LYS A 660 -1.55 31.05 -41.41
CA LYS A 660 -0.86 32.03 -42.28
C LYS A 660 -1.51 33.42 -42.27
N TYR A 661 -2.75 33.52 -41.78
CA TYR A 661 -3.54 34.75 -41.74
C TYR A 661 -4.01 35.01 -40.30
N ASN A 662 -4.20 36.29 -39.94
CA ASN A 662 -4.76 36.67 -38.64
C ASN A 662 -6.26 36.36 -38.59
N ILE A 663 -6.61 35.24 -37.96
CA ILE A 663 -8.00 34.84 -37.71
C ILE A 663 -8.48 35.50 -36.41
N ARG A 664 -9.75 35.93 -36.34
CA ARG A 664 -10.34 36.60 -35.16
C ARG A 664 -10.34 35.73 -33.88
N ASN A 665 -10.34 34.41 -34.00
CA ASN A 665 -10.30 33.45 -32.89
C ASN A 665 -9.40 32.25 -33.26
N PRO A 666 -8.07 32.38 -33.21
CA PRO A 666 -7.16 31.29 -33.54
C PRO A 666 -7.19 30.24 -32.43
N ARG A 667 -7.52 28.99 -32.78
CA ARG A 667 -7.38 27.86 -31.86
C ARG A 667 -5.98 27.27 -31.95
N THR A 668 -5.39 26.96 -30.80
CA THR A 668 -4.09 26.28 -30.73
C THR A 668 -4.16 24.90 -31.39
N TYR A 669 -5.23 24.16 -31.11
CA TYR A 669 -5.46 22.82 -31.65
C TYR A 669 -6.83 22.73 -32.35
N PRO A 670 -6.94 21.99 -33.47
CA PRO A 670 -8.24 21.66 -34.05
C PRO A 670 -9.06 20.81 -33.07
N LEU A 671 -10.39 20.96 -33.13
CA LEU A 671 -11.31 20.16 -32.33
C LEU A 671 -11.38 18.72 -32.86
N PHE A 672 -11.51 17.76 -31.94
CA PHE A 672 -11.79 16.37 -32.29
C PHE A 672 -13.17 16.24 -32.92
N LYS A 673 -13.27 15.47 -34.01
CA LYS A 673 -14.55 14.97 -34.51
C LYS A 673 -14.98 13.81 -33.61
N CYS A 674 -16.07 14.00 -32.87
CA CYS A 674 -16.60 13.00 -31.94
C CYS A 674 -18.03 12.66 -32.34
N ARG A 675 -18.35 11.38 -32.52
CA ARG A 675 -19.70 10.86 -32.79
C ARG A 675 -20.47 10.62 -31.50
N THR A 676 -19.76 10.28 -30.42
CA THR A 676 -20.34 9.95 -29.13
C THR A 676 -19.98 10.97 -28.06
N ASP A 677 -20.90 11.20 -27.12
CA ASP A 677 -20.62 12.01 -25.93
C ASP A 677 -19.57 11.37 -25.01
N ARG A 678 -19.42 10.03 -25.07
CA ARG A 678 -18.37 9.31 -24.31
C ARG A 678 -16.98 9.77 -24.72
N PHE A 679 -16.69 9.78 -26.02
CA PHE A 679 -15.40 10.24 -26.52
C PHE A 679 -15.25 11.76 -26.35
N LYS A 680 -16.28 12.53 -26.70
CA LYS A 680 -16.28 14.00 -26.57
C LYS A 680 -16.00 14.50 -25.15
N ASN A 681 -16.54 13.83 -24.14
CA ASN A 681 -16.37 14.18 -22.73
C ASN A 681 -15.21 13.44 -22.04
N SER A 682 -14.38 12.74 -22.82
CA SER A 682 -13.13 12.17 -22.32
C SER A 682 -12.05 13.26 -22.16
N PHE A 683 -10.99 12.95 -21.40
CA PHE A 683 -10.01 13.95 -20.96
C PHE A 683 -9.42 14.80 -22.10
N ILE A 684 -8.83 14.16 -23.12
CA ILE A 684 -8.10 14.87 -24.19
C ILE A 684 -9.03 15.75 -25.04
N PRO A 685 -10.12 15.24 -25.64
CA PRO A 685 -11.05 16.07 -26.43
C PRO A 685 -11.68 17.19 -25.60
N LYS A 686 -12.06 16.90 -24.35
CA LYS A 686 -12.67 17.91 -23.49
C LYS A 686 -11.69 19.03 -23.17
N CYS A 687 -10.47 18.71 -22.73
CA CYS A 687 -9.45 19.72 -22.44
C CYS A 687 -9.10 20.55 -23.67
N VAL A 688 -8.93 19.93 -24.84
CA VAL A 688 -8.69 20.64 -26.11
C VAL A 688 -9.84 21.60 -26.44
N SER A 689 -11.08 21.20 -26.19
CA SER A 689 -12.25 22.04 -26.48
C SER A 689 -12.32 23.31 -25.63
N ILE A 690 -11.85 23.24 -24.38
CA ILE A 690 -11.89 24.33 -23.41
C ILE A 690 -10.56 25.09 -23.31
N TRP A 691 -9.46 24.56 -23.84
CA TRP A 691 -8.10 25.12 -23.67
C TRP A 691 -7.99 26.59 -24.03
N ASP A 692 -8.45 26.98 -25.23
CA ASP A 692 -8.35 28.38 -25.67
C ASP A 692 -9.33 29.32 -24.92
N ARG A 693 -10.11 28.80 -23.96
CA ARG A 693 -10.99 29.56 -23.05
C ARG A 693 -10.45 29.61 -21.60
N LEU A 694 -9.37 28.89 -21.31
CA LEU A 694 -8.71 28.79 -19.99
C LEU A 694 -7.50 29.73 -19.92
#